data_AF-A0A2D5EX89-F1
#
_entry.id   AF-A0A2D5EX89-F1
#
_cell.length_a   1.000
_cell.length_b   1.000
_cell.length_c   1.000
_cell.angle_alpha   90.00
_cell.angle_beta   90.00
_cell.angle_gamma   90.00
#
_symmetry.space_group_name_H-M   'P 1'
#
loop_
_entity.id
_entity.type
_entity.pdbx_description
1 polymer ?
#
loop_
_entity_poly.entity_id
_entity_poly.type
_entity_poly.pdbx_seq_one_letter_code
_entity_poly.pdbx_strand_id
1 'polypeptide(L)'
;MSDEVQFVYDGREGRTRAERVHVAGADGGLDAVAVHRVVNVVTDPRLKGAALEGTLNRLPDGTLLAVPYAYHDPAERRFVLVVPASMAHRTLTERAALLRRLAEDTAHRVPPYVAEAPVVVGAEGLRAHLEAAASAASSGAALGAREEAIASREAELVDREARLQRRAESVTAKEDDLRLELERIDALRRELELREQQMQDRFAALREREAALAEADASDEEPLPATATEPAAELASSVRLVGEAGELSEPFDEGPSSLEAAVQALDDEDIEELDAGEAQLVSEDDGVEALDEVEALDAVEALDEVEEIAPGADDVVLAEGASLIESGEVETLDEADLVPEETDAGERTAIHRGEEAPISSFPAAVTPPESFFEDRQVQALARMGSDGPWLFVRLGEGHEDAFRGDDVELLVQYVAVDEYPVLLLSIVERGEGRPYVRRAALDPKDAEDRALLEALHENALSLTAAFFSPAGRYERTRELAAPERRTNLSMALERAARTEGRVDRVTAMERALAAPPPVRLGGHPFHDAAPAEDAKEAAAAVGALAKWSTPAKLDMALLALSLPRELVDDCFRRILEDALRHGIALPPNLVSRAVSLGVAAEPGELVVRLIDAFRGTARLEGRGGLRAETVARNWEKLLELANEHEVALDQEAHDAAWRDIAAVRADVAAPQEVDLEALGERTTEELLALLEHPGARAAAAEELLGRDDAEVLGPVFRAVRKMPRDEVLRVAPRVLRFGEAAADALIDGLGAKKTFVRQAAALALGELKLRRSIAPLVHLLQTEPSDVWREVARVLGELGGSSVRVLVRAMKDPKGPEERFVQALGHLRETAEKKVVGLEDHANAAVKRMALASVTQRQVAEEARARARGDGEAGEDPVLAFSQAFYGALGEGEGATKGSAGVAET
;
A
#
# COMPACT_ATOMS: atom_id res chain seq x y z
N MET A 1 30.04 -4.09 -12.61
CA MET A 1 31.22 -3.64 -11.85
C MET A 1 32.01 -4.86 -11.44
N SER A 2 33.09 -5.15 -12.16
CA SER A 2 33.87 -6.38 -12.04
C SER A 2 35.25 -6.05 -11.48
N ASP A 3 35.77 -6.91 -10.59
CA ASP A 3 37.14 -6.94 -10.03
C ASP A 3 37.56 -5.89 -8.98
N GLU A 4 36.82 -5.76 -7.87
CA GLU A 4 37.51 -5.55 -6.59
C GLU A 4 38.03 -6.90 -6.09
N VAL A 5 39.23 -7.29 -6.54
CA VAL A 5 40.00 -8.33 -5.86
C VAL A 5 40.32 -7.81 -4.45
N GLN A 6 39.44 -8.17 -3.51
CA GLN A 6 39.49 -7.81 -2.09
C GLN A 6 40.76 -8.39 -1.44
N PHE A 7 41.79 -7.56 -1.34
CA PHE A 7 43.11 -7.90 -0.82
C PHE A 7 43.15 -7.88 0.72
N VAL A 8 44.02 -8.71 1.31
CA VAL A 8 44.23 -8.84 2.76
C VAL A 8 45.31 -7.87 3.22
N TYR A 9 45.13 -7.24 4.39
CA TYR A 9 46.13 -6.33 4.94
C TYR A 9 47.35 -7.07 5.50
N ASP A 10 48.51 -6.89 4.87
CA ASP A 10 49.77 -7.51 5.31
C ASP A 10 50.81 -6.48 5.80
N GLY A 11 50.35 -5.28 6.16
CA GLY A 11 51.16 -4.21 6.73
C GLY A 11 51.54 -4.44 8.20
N ARG A 12 52.25 -3.47 8.79
CA ARG A 12 52.84 -3.62 10.14
C ARG A 12 51.80 -3.87 11.24
N GLU A 13 50.62 -3.27 11.13
CA GLU A 13 49.52 -3.47 12.08
C GLU A 13 48.70 -4.73 11.78
N GLY A 14 48.96 -5.42 10.65
CA GLY A 14 48.30 -6.67 10.24
C GLY A 14 49.03 -7.96 10.66
N ARG A 15 50.27 -7.87 11.13
CA ARG A 15 51.07 -9.03 11.54
C ARG A 15 51.26 -9.08 13.05
N THR A 16 51.30 -10.27 13.64
CA THR A 16 51.54 -10.45 15.08
C THR A 16 52.79 -9.70 15.52
N ARG A 17 52.66 -8.86 16.55
CA ARG A 17 53.75 -8.02 17.04
C ARG A 17 53.76 -8.00 18.56
N ALA A 18 54.94 -8.15 19.12
CA ALA A 18 55.23 -7.89 20.52
C ALA A 18 56.27 -6.78 20.68
N GLU A 19 56.15 -6.00 21.74
CA GLU A 19 57.07 -4.93 22.12
C GLU A 19 57.60 -5.21 23.53
N ARG A 20 58.84 -4.82 23.81
CA ARG A 20 59.40 -4.95 25.16
C ARG A 20 58.99 -3.73 25.98
N VAL A 21 58.37 -3.96 27.12
CA VAL A 21 58.00 -2.94 28.10
C VAL A 21 58.69 -3.26 29.42
N HIS A 22 59.18 -2.24 30.10
CA HIS A 22 59.75 -2.38 31.43
C HIS A 22 58.64 -2.29 32.48
N VAL A 23 58.50 -3.32 33.30
CA VAL A 23 57.54 -3.40 34.40
C VAL A 23 58.30 -3.42 35.71
N ALA A 24 57.85 -2.66 36.70
CA ALA A 24 58.45 -2.67 38.03
C ALA A 24 58.00 -3.93 38.78
N GLY A 25 58.96 -4.77 39.19
CA GLY A 25 58.74 -5.93 40.03
C GLY A 25 58.47 -5.55 41.49
N ALA A 26 57.95 -6.50 42.27
CA ALA A 26 57.62 -6.28 43.69
C ALA A 26 58.83 -6.00 44.58
N ASP A 27 60.05 -6.29 44.10
CA ASP A 27 61.33 -6.01 44.74
C ASP A 27 61.93 -4.64 44.35
N GLY A 28 61.24 -3.87 43.50
CA GLY A 28 61.69 -2.58 42.97
C GLY A 28 62.63 -2.68 41.77
N GLY A 29 62.88 -3.88 41.24
CA GLY A 29 63.61 -4.09 39.97
C GLY A 29 62.76 -3.74 38.75
N LEU A 30 63.40 -3.44 37.61
CA LEU A 30 62.71 -3.25 36.32
C LEU A 30 62.92 -4.48 35.44
N ASP A 31 61.87 -5.27 35.26
CA ASP A 31 61.87 -6.44 34.37
C ASP A 31 61.41 -6.06 32.96
N ALA A 32 62.18 -6.46 31.95
CA ALA A 32 61.80 -6.26 30.55
C ALA A 32 60.91 -7.42 30.09
N VAL A 33 59.63 -7.16 29.84
CA VAL A 33 58.64 -8.16 29.44
C VAL A 33 58.12 -7.88 28.03
N ALA A 34 57.91 -8.93 27.24
CA ALA A 34 57.28 -8.81 25.92
C ALA A 34 55.76 -8.73 26.04
N VAL A 35 55.16 -7.69 25.47
CA VAL A 35 53.70 -7.49 25.40
C VAL A 35 53.24 -7.44 23.94
N HIS A 36 52.22 -8.22 23.61
CA HIS A 36 51.60 -8.27 22.30
C HIS A 36 50.74 -7.03 22.06
N ARG A 37 51.01 -6.36 20.93
CA ARG A 37 50.26 -5.20 20.40
C ARG A 37 49.38 -5.56 19.22
N VAL A 38 49.71 -6.63 18.51
CA VAL A 38 48.92 -7.15 17.38
C VAL A 38 48.93 -8.67 17.48
N VAL A 39 47.79 -9.29 17.28
CA VAL A 39 47.61 -10.73 17.21
C VAL A 39 46.96 -11.06 15.88
N ASN A 40 47.73 -11.64 14.97
CA ASN A 40 47.20 -12.25 13.75
C ASN A 40 46.96 -13.73 14.02
N VAL A 41 45.69 -14.12 14.04
CA VAL A 41 45.30 -15.48 14.46
C VAL A 41 45.54 -16.55 13.40
N VAL A 42 45.80 -16.15 12.15
CA VAL A 42 46.18 -17.08 11.08
C VAL A 42 47.67 -17.39 11.16
N THR A 43 48.52 -16.38 11.40
CA THR A 43 49.97 -16.61 11.56
C THR A 43 50.31 -17.20 12.92
N ASP A 44 49.59 -16.82 13.99
CA ASP A 44 49.84 -17.26 15.35
C ASP A 44 48.54 -17.76 16.04
N PRO A 45 48.00 -18.92 15.64
CA PRO A 45 46.72 -19.44 16.16
C PRO A 45 46.72 -19.65 17.68
N ARG A 46 47.89 -19.88 18.28
CA ARG A 46 48.06 -20.11 19.72
C ARG A 46 47.66 -18.90 20.57
N LEU A 47 47.73 -17.69 20.01
CA LEU A 47 47.38 -16.45 20.72
C LEU A 47 45.88 -16.13 20.67
N LYS A 48 45.11 -16.83 19.83
CA LYS A 48 43.65 -16.65 19.69
C LYS A 48 42.93 -16.90 21.01
N GLY A 49 43.22 -18.02 21.67
CA GLY A 49 42.64 -18.36 22.97
C GLY A 49 42.94 -17.30 24.03
N ALA A 50 44.20 -16.86 24.12
CA ALA A 50 44.61 -15.84 25.08
C ALA A 50 43.94 -14.47 24.86
N ALA A 51 43.67 -14.10 23.60
CA ALA A 51 42.93 -12.88 23.26
C ALA A 51 41.45 -12.98 23.67
N LEU A 52 40.79 -14.11 23.38
CA LEU A 52 39.36 -14.34 23.67
C LEU A 52 39.07 -14.55 25.17
N GLU A 53 40.00 -15.15 25.89
CA GLU A 53 39.92 -15.36 27.34
C GLU A 53 40.38 -14.13 28.14
N GLY A 54 40.96 -13.13 27.47
CA GLY A 54 41.49 -11.92 28.12
C GLY A 54 42.73 -12.19 28.98
N THR A 55 43.48 -13.24 28.67
CA THR A 55 44.72 -13.63 29.36
C THR A 55 45.97 -13.17 28.61
N LEU A 56 45.81 -12.48 27.47
CA LEU A 56 46.90 -11.90 26.69
C LEU A 56 47.70 -10.89 27.54
N ASN A 57 49.04 -10.97 27.47
CA ASN A 57 49.97 -10.13 28.23
C ASN A 57 49.93 -10.34 29.76
N ARG A 58 49.59 -11.56 30.20
CA ARG A 58 49.73 -11.99 31.59
C ARG A 58 51.19 -12.32 31.92
N LEU A 59 51.69 -11.76 33.02
CA LEU A 59 53.02 -12.02 33.57
C LEU A 59 53.09 -13.41 34.24
N PRO A 60 54.30 -13.98 34.42
CA PRO A 60 54.48 -15.27 35.10
C PRO A 60 53.95 -15.33 36.54
N ASP A 61 53.86 -14.17 37.21
CA ASP A 61 53.29 -14.02 38.56
C ASP A 61 51.75 -13.96 38.57
N GLY A 62 51.11 -14.03 37.40
CA GLY A 62 49.67 -14.00 37.21
C GLY A 62 49.08 -12.61 36.94
N THR A 63 49.88 -11.54 37.04
CA THR A 63 49.44 -10.15 36.83
C THR A 63 49.10 -9.89 35.35
N LEU A 64 47.93 -9.34 35.06
CA LEU A 64 47.52 -8.99 33.69
C LEU A 64 47.90 -7.53 33.38
N LEU A 65 48.72 -7.31 32.36
CA LEU A 65 49.07 -5.96 31.93
C LEU A 65 47.96 -5.35 31.06
N ALA A 66 47.48 -4.16 31.44
CA ALA A 66 46.50 -3.40 30.68
C ALA A 66 47.14 -2.77 29.43
N VAL A 67 47.24 -3.55 28.35
CA VAL A 67 47.85 -3.14 27.09
C VAL A 67 46.81 -3.27 25.96
N PRO A 68 46.45 -2.17 25.25
CA PRO A 68 45.64 -2.24 24.04
C PRO A 68 46.36 -2.99 22.93
N TYR A 69 45.60 -3.81 22.20
CA TYR A 69 46.10 -4.64 21.10
C TYR A 69 45.10 -4.76 19.95
N ALA A 70 45.59 -4.98 18.74
CA ALA A 70 44.76 -5.29 17.57
C ALA A 70 44.60 -6.80 17.41
N TYR A 71 43.37 -7.25 17.21
CA TYR A 71 43.03 -8.61 16.81
C TYR A 71 42.78 -8.64 15.31
N HIS A 72 43.53 -9.46 14.57
CA HIS A 72 43.41 -9.59 13.12
C HIS A 72 43.17 -11.05 12.73
N ASP A 73 42.07 -11.29 12.03
CA ASP A 73 41.76 -12.55 11.35
C ASP A 73 41.72 -12.32 9.84
N PRO A 74 42.84 -12.55 9.13
CA PRO A 74 42.92 -12.44 7.68
C PRO A 74 41.93 -13.33 6.91
N ALA A 75 41.62 -14.52 7.44
CA ALA A 75 40.78 -15.50 6.75
C ALA A 75 39.32 -15.05 6.73
N GLU A 76 38.86 -14.50 7.87
CA GLU A 76 37.51 -13.96 8.04
C GLU A 76 37.43 -12.45 7.74
N ARG A 77 38.54 -11.83 7.33
CA ARG A 77 38.69 -10.38 7.09
C ARG A 77 38.17 -9.52 8.25
N ARG A 78 38.59 -9.86 9.47
CA ARG A 78 38.20 -9.14 10.68
C ARG A 78 39.39 -8.44 11.30
N PHE A 79 39.24 -7.15 11.58
CA PHE A 79 40.27 -6.37 12.27
C PHE A 79 39.62 -5.57 13.38
N VAL A 80 39.98 -5.83 14.64
CA VAL A 80 39.32 -5.25 15.81
C VAL A 80 40.37 -4.68 16.75
N LEU A 81 40.20 -3.44 17.19
CA LEU A 81 41.03 -2.86 18.25
C LEU A 81 40.43 -3.20 19.62
N VAL A 82 41.20 -3.93 20.44
CA VAL A 82 40.77 -4.33 21.79
C VAL A 82 41.43 -3.45 22.83
N VAL A 83 40.61 -2.69 23.55
CA VAL A 83 41.05 -1.80 24.64
C VAL A 83 40.70 -2.45 25.98
N PRO A 84 41.67 -2.70 26.89
CA PRO A 84 41.38 -3.29 28.20
C PRO A 84 40.33 -2.49 28.98
N ALA A 85 39.52 -3.16 29.79
CA ALA A 85 38.43 -2.53 30.54
C ALA A 85 38.90 -1.37 31.44
N SER A 86 40.08 -1.49 32.06
CA SER A 86 40.70 -0.42 32.86
C SER A 86 41.08 0.83 32.05
N MET A 87 41.19 0.71 30.73
CA MET A 87 41.50 1.78 29.79
C MET A 87 40.31 2.19 28.91
N ALA A 88 39.07 1.79 29.25
CA ALA A 88 37.87 2.08 28.45
C ALA A 88 37.68 3.59 28.16
N HIS A 89 38.08 4.47 29.07
CA HIS A 89 38.06 5.93 28.88
C HIS A 89 39.01 6.43 27.76
N ARG A 90 39.98 5.61 27.33
CA ARG A 90 40.96 5.94 26.28
C ARG A 90 40.59 5.40 24.89
N THR A 91 39.44 4.78 24.72
CA THR A 91 39.03 4.10 23.47
C THR A 91 39.18 4.99 22.23
N LEU A 92 38.73 6.25 22.28
CA LEU A 92 38.89 7.20 21.16
C LEU A 92 40.35 7.57 20.90
N THR A 93 41.14 7.76 21.95
CA THR A 93 42.57 8.08 21.85
C THR A 93 43.35 6.93 21.22
N GLU A 94 43.08 5.69 21.63
CA GLU A 94 43.73 4.50 21.07
C GLU A 94 43.30 4.25 19.61
N ARG A 95 42.03 4.52 19.26
CA ARG A 95 41.55 4.47 17.87
C ARG A 95 42.29 5.47 17.00
N ALA A 96 42.38 6.73 17.43
CA ALA A 96 43.11 7.77 16.71
C ALA A 96 44.60 7.40 16.53
N ALA A 97 45.22 6.79 17.56
CA ALA A 97 46.60 6.32 17.47
C ALA A 97 46.78 5.16 16.47
N LEU A 98 45.82 4.22 16.40
CA LEU A 98 45.83 3.15 15.39
C LEU A 98 45.69 3.73 13.98
N LEU A 99 44.73 4.61 13.74
CA LEU A 99 44.50 5.22 12.43
C LEU A 99 45.72 6.00 11.93
N ARG A 100 46.42 6.72 12.82
CA ARG A 100 47.70 7.37 12.47
C ARG A 100 48.76 6.36 12.03
N ARG A 101 48.93 5.25 12.76
CA ARG A 101 49.90 4.21 12.38
C ARG A 101 49.54 3.53 11.06
N LEU A 102 48.26 3.33 10.78
CA LEU A 102 47.79 2.83 9.49
C LEU A 102 48.04 3.83 8.35
N ALA A 103 47.84 5.12 8.59
CA ALA A 103 48.13 6.18 7.61
C ALA A 103 49.63 6.37 7.35
N GLU A 104 50.49 6.08 8.34
CA GLU A 104 51.95 6.08 8.19
C GLU A 104 52.47 4.90 7.34
N ASP A 105 51.69 3.83 7.17
CA ASP A 105 52.05 2.66 6.35
C ASP A 105 51.69 2.91 4.87
N THR A 106 52.47 3.75 4.21
CA THR A 106 52.30 4.06 2.78
C THR A 106 52.75 2.95 1.83
N ALA A 107 53.40 1.91 2.36
CA ALA A 107 53.92 0.78 1.59
C ALA A 107 52.87 -0.31 1.33
N HIS A 108 51.79 -0.36 2.12
CA HIS A 108 50.74 -1.36 2.01
C HIS A 108 49.38 -0.70 1.89
N ARG A 109 48.55 -1.17 0.95
CA ARG A 109 47.18 -0.67 0.81
C ARG A 109 46.35 -1.14 2.03
N VAL A 110 45.57 -0.25 2.63
CA VAL A 110 44.70 -0.56 3.78
C VAL A 110 43.30 -0.92 3.26
N PRO A 111 42.80 -2.16 3.48
CA PRO A 111 41.44 -2.56 3.09
C PRO A 111 40.37 -1.88 3.95
N PRO A 112 39.13 -1.76 3.46
CA PRO A 112 38.02 -1.15 4.22
C PRO A 112 37.80 -1.77 5.60
N TYR A 113 37.86 -3.11 5.72
CA TYR A 113 37.66 -3.81 7.00
C TYR A 113 38.73 -3.48 8.06
N VAL A 114 39.89 -2.97 7.65
CA VAL A 114 40.96 -2.48 8.55
C VAL A 114 40.84 -0.98 8.80
N ALA A 115 40.49 -0.21 7.78
CA ALA A 115 40.25 1.24 7.91
C ALA A 115 39.09 1.54 8.86
N GLU A 116 38.05 0.72 8.83
CA GLU A 116 36.83 0.86 9.63
C GLU A 116 36.85 0.04 10.93
N ALA A 117 38.04 -0.45 11.34
CA ALA A 117 38.21 -1.35 12.46
C ALA A 117 37.42 -0.90 13.72
N PRO A 118 36.44 -1.70 14.18
CA PRO A 118 35.69 -1.38 15.38
C PRO A 118 36.59 -1.47 16.61
N VAL A 119 36.23 -0.69 17.64
CA VAL A 119 36.93 -0.69 18.92
C VAL A 119 36.03 -1.32 19.96
N VAL A 120 36.53 -2.36 20.63
CA VAL A 120 35.82 -3.11 21.66
C VAL A 120 36.53 -2.98 23.00
N VAL A 121 35.75 -3.05 24.07
CA VAL A 121 36.29 -2.99 25.43
C VAL A 121 36.43 -4.40 26.00
N GLY A 122 37.66 -4.80 26.28
CA GLY A 122 38.02 -6.08 26.88
C GLY A 122 37.77 -7.30 25.97
N ALA A 123 38.08 -8.48 26.51
CA ALA A 123 37.91 -9.74 25.80
C ALA A 123 36.44 -10.15 25.64
N GLU A 124 35.57 -9.71 26.55
CA GLU A 124 34.12 -9.91 26.45
C GLU A 124 33.54 -9.14 25.26
N GLY A 125 33.93 -7.87 25.07
CA GLY A 125 33.55 -7.09 23.90
C GLY A 125 34.05 -7.69 22.59
N LEU A 126 35.25 -8.28 22.59
CA LEU A 126 35.77 -9.01 21.42
C LEU A 126 34.92 -10.24 21.09
N ARG A 127 34.55 -11.05 22.09
CA ARG A 127 33.70 -12.25 21.88
C ARG A 127 32.32 -11.88 21.35
N ALA A 128 31.65 -10.93 21.98
CA ALA A 128 30.32 -10.47 21.55
C ALA A 128 30.34 -9.94 20.11
N HIS A 129 31.39 -9.21 19.73
CA HIS A 129 31.54 -8.70 18.37
C HIS A 129 31.74 -9.83 17.34
N LEU A 130 32.54 -10.86 17.67
CA LEU A 130 32.77 -11.98 16.78
C LEU A 130 31.54 -12.88 16.62
N GLU A 131 30.72 -13.04 17.66
CA GLU A 131 29.44 -13.76 17.65
C GLU A 131 28.36 -13.00 16.86
N ALA A 132 28.23 -11.69 17.07
CA ALA A 132 27.29 -10.84 16.31
C ALA A 132 27.59 -10.86 14.80
N ALA A 133 28.87 -10.83 14.42
CA ALA A 133 29.29 -10.93 13.03
C ALA A 133 29.02 -12.32 12.41
N ALA A 134 29.08 -13.41 13.20
CA ALA A 134 28.72 -14.75 12.73
C ALA A 134 27.20 -14.89 12.52
N SER A 135 26.39 -14.26 13.38
CA SER A 135 24.93 -14.20 13.22
C SER A 135 24.52 -13.34 12.01
N ALA A 136 25.19 -12.22 11.77
CA ALA A 136 24.96 -11.36 10.60
C ALA A 136 25.30 -12.06 9.26
N ALA A 137 26.36 -12.87 9.20
CA ALA A 137 26.71 -13.65 8.01
C ALA A 137 25.66 -14.72 7.67
N SER A 138 25.02 -15.31 8.69
CA SER A 138 23.87 -16.21 8.52
C SER A 138 22.61 -15.48 8.03
N SER A 139 22.45 -14.22 8.39
CA SER A 139 21.33 -13.35 7.95
C SER A 139 21.53 -12.81 6.53
N GLY A 140 22.77 -12.55 6.12
CA GLY A 140 23.10 -12.07 4.76
C GLY A 140 22.76 -13.06 3.65
N ALA A 141 22.89 -14.37 3.89
CA ALA A 141 22.41 -15.39 2.96
C ALA A 141 20.88 -15.43 2.83
N ALA A 142 20.15 -15.08 3.91
CA ALA A 142 18.70 -14.96 3.89
C ALA A 142 18.22 -13.66 3.22
N LEU A 143 19.02 -12.59 3.29
CA LEU A 143 18.78 -11.32 2.59
C LEU A 143 18.95 -11.47 1.07
N GLY A 144 19.97 -12.19 0.59
CA GLY A 144 20.13 -12.46 -0.85
C GLY A 144 18.96 -13.26 -1.45
N ALA A 145 18.46 -14.27 -0.72
CA ALA A 145 17.27 -15.01 -1.12
C ALA A 145 15.98 -14.15 -1.07
N ARG A 146 15.95 -13.15 -0.17
CA ARG A 146 14.84 -12.21 -0.04
C ARG A 146 14.86 -11.14 -1.13
N GLU A 147 16.04 -10.70 -1.57
CA GLU A 147 16.20 -9.76 -2.69
C GLU A 147 15.83 -10.41 -4.02
N GLU A 148 16.19 -11.68 -4.27
CA GLU A 148 15.70 -12.44 -5.43
C GLU A 148 14.18 -12.66 -5.37
N ALA A 149 13.62 -12.92 -4.19
CA ALA A 149 12.18 -13.05 -4.01
C ALA A 149 11.43 -11.72 -4.22
N ILE A 150 12.01 -10.59 -3.81
CA ILE A 150 11.45 -9.24 -4.04
C ILE A 150 11.51 -8.91 -5.53
N ALA A 151 12.63 -9.16 -6.21
CA ALA A 151 12.76 -8.93 -7.65
C ALA A 151 11.78 -9.78 -8.47
N SER A 152 11.56 -11.04 -8.08
CA SER A 152 10.53 -11.91 -8.69
C SER A 152 9.12 -11.39 -8.43
N ARG A 153 8.87 -10.85 -7.22
CA ARG A 153 7.57 -10.28 -6.84
C ARG A 153 7.27 -8.98 -7.57
N GLU A 154 8.26 -8.13 -7.79
CA GLU A 154 8.15 -6.90 -8.57
C GLU A 154 7.83 -7.22 -10.04
N ALA A 155 8.49 -8.23 -10.63
CA ALA A 155 8.17 -8.69 -11.98
C ALA A 155 6.72 -9.23 -12.10
N GLU A 156 6.25 -9.99 -11.12
CA GLU A 156 4.85 -10.46 -11.05
C GLU A 156 3.84 -9.32 -10.92
N LEU A 157 4.18 -8.29 -10.14
CA LEU A 157 3.31 -7.13 -9.93
C LEU A 157 3.20 -6.28 -11.19
N VAL A 158 4.29 -6.07 -11.92
CA VAL A 158 4.28 -5.38 -13.22
C VAL A 158 3.41 -6.13 -14.24
N ASP A 159 3.53 -7.45 -14.30
CA ASP A 159 2.71 -8.28 -15.21
C ASP A 159 1.23 -8.32 -14.78
N ARG A 160 0.95 -8.28 -13.48
CA ARG A 160 -0.42 -8.15 -12.94
C ARG A 160 -1.01 -6.77 -13.24
N GLU A 161 -0.25 -5.70 -13.09
CA GLU A 161 -0.66 -4.33 -13.40
C GLU A 161 -0.99 -4.19 -14.88
N ALA A 162 -0.13 -4.72 -15.76
CA ALA A 162 -0.40 -4.77 -17.20
C ALA A 162 -1.67 -5.56 -17.56
N ARG A 163 -1.97 -6.66 -16.86
CA ARG A 163 -3.23 -7.40 -17.03
C ARG A 163 -4.45 -6.61 -16.56
N LEU A 164 -4.35 -5.93 -15.41
CA LEU A 164 -5.43 -5.12 -14.88
C LEU A 164 -5.71 -3.91 -15.77
N GLN A 165 -4.67 -3.31 -16.34
CA GLN A 165 -4.80 -2.18 -17.26
C GLN A 165 -5.49 -2.61 -18.57
N ARG A 166 -5.09 -3.73 -19.16
CA ARG A 166 -5.80 -4.32 -20.31
C ARG A 166 -7.26 -4.65 -20.01
N ARG A 167 -7.55 -5.11 -18.79
CA ARG A 167 -8.93 -5.41 -18.36
C ARG A 167 -9.73 -4.14 -18.14
N ALA A 168 -9.13 -3.09 -17.59
CA ALA A 168 -9.76 -1.77 -17.44
C ALA A 168 -10.10 -1.18 -18.81
N GLU A 169 -9.16 -1.22 -19.76
CA GLU A 169 -9.38 -0.80 -21.16
C GLU A 169 -10.50 -1.59 -21.85
N SER A 170 -10.59 -2.91 -21.59
CA SER A 170 -11.69 -3.73 -22.12
C SER A 170 -13.04 -3.42 -21.45
N VAL A 171 -13.06 -3.06 -20.16
CA VAL A 171 -14.29 -2.67 -19.46
C VAL A 171 -14.76 -1.32 -19.96
N THR A 172 -13.87 -0.34 -20.11
CA THR A 172 -14.25 0.97 -20.67
C THR A 172 -14.78 0.85 -22.09
N ALA A 173 -14.19 -0.03 -22.92
CA ALA A 173 -14.72 -0.29 -24.27
C ALA A 173 -16.13 -0.90 -24.24
N LYS A 174 -16.39 -1.84 -23.30
CA LYS A 174 -17.73 -2.42 -23.12
C LYS A 174 -18.74 -1.43 -22.55
N GLU A 175 -18.31 -0.52 -21.68
CA GLU A 175 -19.14 0.57 -21.16
C GLU A 175 -19.54 1.54 -22.27
N ASP A 176 -18.62 1.88 -23.18
CA ASP A 176 -18.90 2.70 -24.35
C ASP A 176 -19.88 2.01 -25.31
N ASP A 177 -19.72 0.70 -25.55
CA ASP A 177 -20.65 -0.09 -26.36
C ASP A 177 -22.05 -0.14 -25.73
N LEU A 178 -22.15 -0.40 -24.42
CA LEU A 178 -23.42 -0.41 -23.69
C LEU A 178 -24.09 0.97 -23.67
N ARG A 179 -23.30 2.05 -23.61
CA ARG A 179 -23.81 3.41 -23.70
C ARG A 179 -24.41 3.68 -25.08
N LEU A 180 -23.76 3.24 -26.16
CA LEU A 180 -24.30 3.32 -27.52
C LEU A 180 -25.59 2.51 -27.67
N GLU A 181 -25.69 1.34 -27.05
CA GLU A 181 -26.93 0.55 -27.04
C GLU A 181 -28.06 1.24 -26.26
N LEU A 182 -27.76 1.84 -25.10
CA LEU A 182 -28.75 2.62 -24.33
C LEU A 182 -29.28 3.81 -25.14
N GLU A 183 -28.40 4.55 -25.82
CA GLU A 183 -28.80 5.64 -26.71
C GLU A 183 -29.71 5.14 -27.85
N ARG A 184 -29.45 3.94 -28.38
CA ARG A 184 -30.28 3.28 -29.39
C ARG A 184 -31.64 2.86 -28.83
N ILE A 185 -31.69 2.30 -27.63
CA ILE A 185 -32.95 1.91 -26.96
C ILE A 185 -33.80 3.14 -26.66
N ASP A 186 -33.20 4.23 -26.19
CA ASP A 186 -33.92 5.48 -25.94
C ASP A 186 -34.47 6.11 -27.21
N ALA A 187 -33.74 6.00 -28.33
CA ALA A 187 -34.26 6.42 -29.64
C ALA A 187 -35.48 5.58 -30.06
N LEU A 188 -35.43 4.25 -29.88
CA LEU A 188 -36.54 3.36 -30.19
C LEU A 188 -37.76 3.61 -29.28
N ARG A 189 -37.55 3.91 -28.00
CA ARG A 189 -38.64 4.28 -27.07
C ARG A 189 -39.35 5.55 -27.51
N ARG A 190 -38.60 6.59 -27.90
CA ARG A 190 -39.20 7.83 -28.43
C ARG A 190 -40.00 7.60 -29.71
N GLU A 191 -39.52 6.71 -30.58
CA GLU A 191 -40.27 6.33 -31.79
C GLU A 191 -41.57 5.59 -31.45
N LEU A 192 -41.51 4.69 -30.45
CA LEU A 192 -42.67 3.95 -29.98
C LEU A 192 -43.71 4.86 -29.32
N GLU A 193 -43.28 5.79 -28.47
CA GLU A 193 -44.15 6.82 -27.88
C GLU A 193 -44.84 7.68 -28.94
N LEU A 194 -44.10 8.09 -29.99
CA LEU A 194 -44.67 8.84 -31.11
C LEU A 194 -45.73 8.01 -31.85
N ARG A 195 -45.47 6.70 -32.05
CA ARG A 195 -46.39 5.80 -32.73
C ARG A 195 -47.64 5.52 -31.89
N GLU A 196 -47.50 5.40 -30.58
CA GLU A 196 -48.62 5.29 -29.65
C GLU A 196 -49.49 6.54 -29.66
N GLN A 197 -48.88 7.74 -29.65
CA GLN A 197 -49.62 9.00 -29.81
C GLN A 197 -50.40 9.04 -31.13
N GLN A 198 -49.76 8.68 -32.24
CA GLN A 198 -50.43 8.63 -33.55
C GLN A 198 -51.62 7.65 -33.55
N MET A 199 -51.49 6.50 -32.87
CA MET A 199 -52.59 5.55 -32.73
C MET A 199 -53.71 6.10 -31.85
N GLN A 200 -53.38 6.75 -30.72
CA GLN A 200 -54.36 7.38 -29.84
C GLN A 200 -55.14 8.50 -30.56
N ASP A 201 -54.45 9.35 -31.33
CA ASP A 201 -55.07 10.39 -32.14
C ASP A 201 -56.01 9.79 -33.20
N ARG A 202 -55.59 8.70 -33.85
CA ARG A 202 -56.42 7.98 -34.82
C ARG A 202 -57.65 7.34 -34.17
N PHE A 203 -57.53 6.78 -32.98
CA PHE A 203 -58.66 6.27 -32.21
C PHE A 203 -59.62 7.38 -31.77
N ALA A 204 -59.09 8.54 -31.36
CA ALA A 204 -59.90 9.70 -31.02
C ALA A 204 -60.69 10.19 -32.25
N ALA A 205 -60.04 10.31 -33.40
CA ALA A 205 -60.70 10.68 -34.65
C ALA A 205 -61.78 9.66 -35.08
N LEU A 206 -61.55 8.36 -34.86
CA LEU A 206 -62.55 7.33 -35.11
C LEU A 206 -63.76 7.47 -34.17
N ARG A 207 -63.54 7.73 -32.87
CA ARG A 207 -64.63 7.98 -31.91
C ARG A 207 -65.44 9.23 -32.24
N GLU A 208 -64.79 10.31 -32.66
CA GLU A 208 -65.49 11.51 -33.13
C GLU A 208 -66.34 11.21 -34.37
N ARG A 209 -65.82 10.40 -35.29
CA ARG A 209 -66.57 9.97 -36.47
C ARG A 209 -67.74 9.05 -36.12
N GLU A 210 -67.58 8.12 -35.18
CA GLU A 210 -68.66 7.29 -34.67
C GLU A 210 -69.72 8.12 -33.95
N ALA A 211 -69.32 9.10 -33.14
CA ALA A 211 -70.24 10.03 -32.49
C ALA A 211 -71.01 10.88 -33.50
N ALA A 212 -70.35 11.35 -34.55
CA ALA A 212 -70.99 12.10 -35.63
C ALA A 212 -71.96 11.23 -36.46
N LEU A 213 -71.63 9.94 -36.66
CA LEU A 213 -72.54 8.98 -37.31
C LEU A 213 -73.72 8.62 -36.39
N ALA A 214 -73.51 8.49 -35.08
CA ALA A 214 -74.58 8.27 -34.11
C ALA A 214 -75.49 9.50 -33.96
N GLU A 215 -74.97 10.72 -34.06
CA GLU A 215 -75.79 11.94 -34.15
C GLU A 215 -76.55 12.04 -35.48
N ALA A 216 -75.98 11.53 -36.58
CA ALA A 216 -76.70 11.43 -37.84
C ALA A 216 -77.84 10.39 -37.77
N ASP A 217 -77.60 9.22 -37.16
CA ASP A 217 -78.63 8.19 -36.93
C ASP A 217 -79.70 8.65 -35.93
N ALA A 218 -79.35 9.44 -34.91
CA ALA A 218 -80.30 10.02 -33.97
C ALA A 218 -81.18 11.13 -34.59
N SER A 219 -80.81 11.64 -35.78
CA SER A 219 -81.63 12.59 -36.54
C SER A 219 -82.64 11.91 -37.48
N ASP A 220 -82.57 10.58 -37.62
CA ASP A 220 -83.47 9.74 -38.41
C ASP A 220 -84.15 8.67 -37.53
N GLU A 221 -84.92 9.06 -36.51
CA GLU A 221 -85.94 8.19 -35.90
C GLU A 221 -87.31 8.89 -35.80
N GLU A 222 -88.16 8.64 -36.80
CA GLU A 222 -89.62 8.77 -36.70
C GLU A 222 -90.22 7.58 -35.92
N PRO A 223 -91.22 7.77 -35.05
CA PRO A 223 -91.64 6.76 -34.08
C PRO A 223 -92.83 5.93 -34.57
N LEU A 224 -92.80 4.59 -34.44
CA LEU A 224 -94.00 3.75 -34.49
C LEU A 224 -93.92 2.52 -33.56
N PRO A 225 -95.07 1.95 -33.14
CA PRO A 225 -95.34 1.65 -31.73
C PRO A 225 -95.35 0.16 -31.34
N ALA A 226 -95.42 -0.01 -30.02
CA ALA A 226 -95.63 -1.22 -29.22
C ALA A 226 -96.44 -2.36 -29.84
N THR A 227 -95.95 -3.60 -29.70
CA THR A 227 -96.61 -4.68 -28.93
C THR A 227 -95.77 -5.97 -28.89
N ALA A 228 -95.79 -6.59 -27.70
CA ALA A 228 -95.82 -8.04 -27.45
C ALA A 228 -94.52 -8.89 -27.52
N THR A 229 -94.06 -9.26 -26.32
CA THR A 229 -93.77 -10.62 -25.82
C THR A 229 -92.74 -11.54 -26.51
N GLU A 230 -91.70 -11.86 -25.73
CA GLU A 230 -91.11 -13.20 -25.50
C GLU A 230 -90.15 -13.81 -26.55
N PRO A 231 -89.32 -14.83 -26.19
CA PRO A 231 -87.86 -14.69 -26.23
C PRO A 231 -87.14 -15.70 -27.16
N ALA A 232 -85.80 -15.56 -27.21
CA ALA A 232 -84.79 -16.54 -27.61
C ALA A 232 -84.54 -16.81 -29.11
N ALA A 233 -83.25 -16.83 -29.43
CA ALA A 233 -82.52 -17.74 -30.33
C ALA A 233 -82.91 -17.90 -31.82
N GLU A 234 -81.86 -17.90 -32.63
CA GLU A 234 -81.74 -18.36 -34.02
C GLU A 234 -82.38 -17.49 -35.12
N LEU A 235 -81.52 -16.96 -36.02
CA LEU A 235 -81.55 -17.36 -37.42
C LEU A 235 -80.32 -16.84 -38.17
N ALA A 236 -79.52 -17.81 -38.61
CA ALA A 236 -78.50 -17.65 -39.62
C ALA A 236 -79.12 -17.58 -41.04
N SER A 237 -78.29 -17.09 -41.97
CA SER A 237 -78.42 -17.19 -43.43
C SER A 237 -79.35 -16.15 -44.07
N SER A 238 -79.08 -15.58 -45.24
CA SER A 238 -78.20 -16.01 -46.31
C SER A 238 -78.10 -14.90 -47.40
N VAL A 239 -76.98 -14.90 -48.13
CA VAL A 239 -76.88 -14.73 -49.62
C VAL A 239 -76.70 -13.28 -50.13
N ARG A 240 -75.49 -12.89 -50.58
CA ARG A 240 -74.87 -13.09 -51.93
C ARG A 240 -75.59 -12.23 -53.00
N LEU A 241 -74.98 -11.51 -53.95
CA LEU A 241 -73.66 -11.61 -54.60
C LEU A 241 -73.56 -10.53 -55.72
N VAL A 242 -72.33 -10.25 -56.17
CA VAL A 242 -71.87 -9.85 -57.54
C VAL A 242 -72.09 -8.39 -57.96
N GLY A 243 -71.13 -7.66 -58.55
CA GLY A 243 -69.74 -7.96 -58.96
C GLY A 243 -69.25 -6.99 -60.06
N GLU A 244 -67.95 -7.14 -60.41
CA GLU A 244 -67.17 -6.51 -61.50
C GLU A 244 -66.65 -5.08 -61.28
N ALA A 245 -65.41 -4.69 -61.59
CA ALA A 245 -64.15 -5.34 -61.97
C ALA A 245 -63.05 -4.24 -62.00
N GLY A 246 -61.78 -4.57 -61.73
CA GLY A 246 -60.64 -3.69 -62.07
C GLY A 246 -59.49 -3.68 -61.07
N GLU A 247 -58.61 -4.67 -61.21
CA GLU A 247 -57.17 -4.71 -60.92
C GLU A 247 -56.57 -3.54 -60.11
N LEU A 248 -56.09 -3.83 -58.89
CA LEU A 248 -54.84 -3.35 -58.29
C LEU A 248 -54.73 -3.89 -56.85
N SER A 249 -53.63 -4.58 -56.56
CA SER A 249 -52.87 -4.59 -55.31
C SER A 249 -53.56 -4.10 -54.01
N GLU A 250 -53.88 -5.04 -53.12
CA GLU A 250 -53.38 -5.18 -51.72
C GLU A 250 -54.41 -5.96 -50.87
N PRO A 251 -54.11 -7.17 -50.39
CA PRO A 251 -54.99 -7.86 -49.46
C PRO A 251 -54.63 -7.50 -48.01
N PHE A 252 -55.53 -6.79 -47.34
CA PHE A 252 -55.67 -6.78 -45.89
C PHE A 252 -56.36 -8.08 -45.47
N ASP A 253 -55.72 -8.91 -44.63
CA ASP A 253 -56.42 -9.48 -43.46
C ASP A 253 -55.44 -10.00 -42.41
N GLU A 254 -55.93 -9.93 -41.17
CA GLU A 254 -55.36 -10.19 -39.85
C GLU A 254 -54.17 -11.16 -39.75
N GLY A 255 -53.03 -10.62 -39.33
CA GLY A 255 -51.87 -11.39 -38.88
C GLY A 255 -52.07 -11.91 -37.46
N PRO A 256 -52.12 -13.23 -37.24
CA PRO A 256 -52.01 -13.83 -35.92
C PRO A 256 -50.55 -13.77 -35.45
N SER A 257 -50.39 -13.60 -34.13
CA SER A 257 -49.28 -14.08 -33.32
C SER A 257 -47.95 -14.38 -34.03
N SER A 258 -46.95 -13.52 -33.83
CA SER A 258 -45.57 -14.03 -33.83
C SER A 258 -44.72 -13.24 -32.85
N LEU A 259 -44.86 -13.70 -31.60
CA LEU A 259 -43.74 -13.77 -30.64
C LEU A 259 -42.56 -14.65 -31.19
N GLU A 260 -42.65 -15.13 -32.45
CA GLU A 260 -41.68 -15.95 -33.18
C GLU A 260 -40.79 -15.16 -34.17
N ALA A 261 -41.00 -13.85 -34.39
CA ALA A 261 -40.18 -13.07 -35.34
C ALA A 261 -38.97 -12.34 -34.70
N ALA A 262 -38.78 -12.44 -33.38
CA ALA A 262 -37.55 -12.04 -32.69
C ALA A 262 -36.61 -13.23 -32.41
N VAL A 263 -36.98 -14.44 -32.87
CA VAL A 263 -36.23 -15.69 -32.61
C VAL A 263 -35.43 -16.17 -33.84
N GLN A 264 -35.44 -15.47 -34.98
CA GLN A 264 -34.73 -15.93 -36.18
C GLN A 264 -34.14 -14.77 -37.00
N ALA A 265 -33.09 -14.15 -36.45
CA ALA A 265 -32.14 -13.31 -37.19
C ALA A 265 -30.67 -13.69 -36.89
N LEU A 266 -30.45 -14.99 -36.68
CA LEU A 266 -29.20 -15.75 -36.75
C LEU A 266 -29.73 -17.13 -37.21
N ASP A 267 -29.55 -17.64 -38.42
CA ASP A 267 -28.37 -17.67 -39.27
C ASP A 267 -28.83 -17.94 -40.72
N ASP A 268 -28.03 -17.50 -41.70
CA ASP A 268 -27.75 -18.27 -42.91
C ASP A 268 -26.53 -17.63 -43.60
N GLU A 269 -25.36 -18.25 -43.43
CA GLU A 269 -24.43 -18.49 -44.54
C GLU A 269 -23.56 -19.73 -44.24
N ASP A 270 -23.73 -20.72 -45.13
CA ASP A 270 -22.85 -21.82 -45.54
C ASP A 270 -22.74 -23.14 -44.73
N ILE A 271 -23.50 -24.11 -45.26
CA ILE A 271 -23.38 -25.57 -45.16
C ILE A 271 -22.23 -26.06 -46.06
N GLU A 272 -21.38 -26.98 -45.57
CA GLU A 272 -20.85 -28.08 -46.38
C GLU A 272 -20.90 -29.43 -45.64
N GLU A 273 -21.67 -30.34 -46.25
CA GLU A 273 -21.79 -31.80 -46.19
C GLU A 273 -21.00 -32.65 -45.17
N LEU A 274 -21.74 -33.44 -44.40
CA LEU A 274 -21.29 -34.72 -43.83
C LEU A 274 -22.22 -35.85 -44.30
N ASP A 275 -21.60 -36.88 -44.89
CA ASP A 275 -22.23 -38.06 -45.46
C ASP A 275 -22.65 -39.08 -44.39
N ALA A 276 -23.66 -39.85 -44.74
CA ALA A 276 -24.52 -40.66 -43.89
C ALA A 276 -23.91 -41.96 -43.36
N GLY A 277 -24.55 -42.55 -42.34
CA GLY A 277 -24.23 -43.92 -41.92
C GLY A 277 -25.01 -44.47 -40.72
N GLU A 278 -26.34 -44.55 -40.87
CA GLU A 278 -27.28 -45.54 -40.29
C GLU A 278 -27.08 -46.12 -38.88
N ALA A 279 -28.10 -45.87 -38.05
CA ALA A 279 -28.44 -46.60 -36.85
C ALA A 279 -28.91 -48.04 -37.15
N GLN A 280 -28.65 -48.98 -36.23
CA GLN A 280 -29.52 -50.14 -36.06
C GLN A 280 -29.66 -50.56 -34.59
N LEU A 281 -30.93 -50.56 -34.18
CA LEU A 281 -31.53 -51.04 -32.94
C LEU A 281 -31.40 -52.57 -32.78
N VAL A 282 -31.64 -53.08 -31.56
CA VAL A 282 -32.19 -54.41 -31.13
C VAL A 282 -31.65 -54.70 -29.72
N SER A 283 -32.38 -54.42 -28.63
CA SER A 283 -33.48 -55.17 -27.97
C SER A 283 -33.03 -56.26 -26.98
N GLU A 284 -33.55 -56.12 -25.75
CA GLU A 284 -34.08 -57.16 -24.85
C GLU A 284 -33.16 -58.29 -24.33
N ASP A 285 -32.98 -58.30 -23.00
CA ASP A 285 -33.56 -59.29 -22.05
C ASP A 285 -32.58 -59.93 -21.04
N ASP A 286 -33.16 -60.18 -19.86
CA ASP A 286 -32.79 -61.13 -18.80
C ASP A 286 -31.60 -60.91 -17.85
N GLY A 287 -31.91 -61.00 -16.54
CA GLY A 287 -31.24 -61.99 -15.68
C GLY A 287 -30.35 -61.51 -14.53
N VAL A 288 -30.98 -61.31 -13.37
CA VAL A 288 -30.49 -61.48 -11.97
C VAL A 288 -29.07 -62.07 -11.79
N GLU A 289 -28.17 -61.37 -11.06
CA GLU A 289 -27.53 -61.80 -9.80
C GLU A 289 -26.45 -60.80 -9.30
N ALA A 290 -26.25 -60.80 -7.99
CA ALA A 290 -25.50 -59.84 -7.18
C ALA A 290 -24.00 -59.69 -7.52
N LEU A 291 -23.39 -58.56 -7.14
CA LEU A 291 -22.23 -58.46 -6.22
C LEU A 291 -21.61 -57.03 -6.23
N ASP A 292 -21.42 -56.50 -5.02
CA ASP A 292 -20.43 -55.55 -4.49
C ASP A 292 -19.91 -54.36 -5.34
N GLU A 293 -20.17 -53.16 -4.79
CA GLU A 293 -19.64 -51.84 -5.15
C GLU A 293 -18.12 -51.74 -4.93
N VAL A 294 -17.32 -51.42 -5.97
CA VAL A 294 -16.13 -50.51 -5.95
C VAL A 294 -15.74 -50.10 -7.40
N GLU A 295 -15.52 -48.79 -7.60
CA GLU A 295 -14.73 -48.08 -8.64
C GLU A 295 -14.99 -48.29 -10.15
N ALA A 296 -15.44 -47.22 -10.83
CA ALA A 296 -14.84 -46.71 -12.07
C ALA A 296 -15.58 -45.45 -12.56
N LEU A 297 -14.98 -44.26 -12.41
CA LEU A 297 -15.14 -43.17 -13.37
C LEU A 297 -13.84 -42.36 -13.36
N ASP A 298 -12.92 -42.77 -14.22
CA ASP A 298 -11.91 -41.91 -14.82
C ASP A 298 -12.19 -41.84 -16.33
N ALA A 299 -11.85 -40.69 -16.91
CA ALA A 299 -11.85 -40.31 -18.33
C ALA A 299 -13.08 -39.56 -18.87
N VAL A 300 -13.11 -38.24 -18.63
CA VAL A 300 -13.19 -37.25 -19.73
C VAL A 300 -12.23 -36.10 -19.40
N GLU A 301 -11.07 -36.08 -20.05
CA GLU A 301 -10.35 -34.85 -20.36
C GLU A 301 -10.76 -34.40 -21.77
N ALA A 302 -10.78 -33.07 -21.94
CA ALA A 302 -10.89 -32.27 -23.16
C ALA A 302 -12.24 -31.61 -23.43
N LEU A 303 -12.15 -30.28 -23.56
CA LEU A 303 -13.16 -29.26 -23.89
C LEU A 303 -13.94 -28.69 -22.67
N ASP A 304 -13.39 -27.62 -22.08
CA ASP A 304 -14.06 -26.32 -22.14
C ASP A 304 -13.15 -25.19 -21.58
N GLU A 305 -12.69 -24.35 -22.50
CA GLU A 305 -12.37 -22.94 -22.27
C GLU A 305 -13.69 -22.18 -22.14
N VAL A 306 -14.22 -22.00 -20.93
CA VAL A 306 -15.10 -20.87 -20.61
C VAL A 306 -14.83 -20.43 -19.18
N GLU A 307 -14.42 -19.18 -19.07
CA GLU A 307 -14.18 -18.43 -17.86
C GLU A 307 -15.53 -18.07 -17.23
N GLU A 308 -15.90 -18.68 -16.10
CA GLU A 308 -16.96 -18.15 -15.25
C GLU A 308 -16.64 -18.16 -13.73
N ILE A 309 -16.57 -16.93 -13.22
CA ILE A 309 -17.28 -16.41 -12.04
C ILE A 309 -16.86 -16.97 -10.68
N ALA A 310 -16.07 -16.16 -9.97
CA ALA A 310 -16.17 -16.04 -8.53
C ALA A 310 -17.02 -14.79 -8.20
N PRO A 311 -18.09 -14.90 -7.39
CA PRO A 311 -18.86 -13.77 -6.91
C PRO A 311 -18.25 -13.17 -5.64
N GLY A 312 -18.56 -11.90 -5.38
CA GLY A 312 -18.51 -11.31 -4.04
C GLY A 312 -17.49 -10.19 -3.83
N ALA A 313 -17.49 -9.19 -4.72
CA ALA A 313 -17.32 -7.80 -4.31
C ALA A 313 -18.70 -7.24 -3.91
N ASP A 314 -18.67 -6.08 -3.23
CA ASP A 314 -19.76 -5.16 -2.85
C ASP A 314 -19.87 -5.03 -1.31
N ASP A 315 -19.87 -3.86 -0.68
CA ASP A 315 -20.40 -2.56 -1.09
C ASP A 315 -19.53 -1.38 -0.62
N VAL A 316 -19.17 -0.49 -1.56
CA VAL A 316 -18.98 0.94 -1.26
C VAL A 316 -20.08 1.68 -1.97
N VAL A 317 -21.07 2.11 -1.19
CA VAL A 317 -22.17 2.97 -1.60
C VAL A 317 -21.61 4.27 -2.15
N LEU A 318 -21.70 4.44 -3.47
CA LEU A 318 -21.54 5.73 -4.13
C LEU A 318 -22.79 6.56 -3.85
N ALA A 319 -22.66 7.51 -2.93
CA ALA A 319 -23.62 8.59 -2.80
C ALA A 319 -23.48 9.51 -4.03
N GLU A 320 -24.58 9.62 -4.77
CA GLU A 320 -24.75 10.49 -5.93
C GLU A 320 -24.44 11.95 -5.61
N GLY A 321 -23.63 12.60 -6.45
CA GLY A 321 -23.48 14.04 -6.43
C GLY A 321 -22.18 14.58 -7.02
N ALA A 322 -21.99 14.44 -8.34
CA ALA A 322 -21.49 15.48 -9.25
C ALA A 322 -20.93 14.85 -10.53
N SER A 323 -21.74 14.94 -11.59
CA SER A 323 -21.31 14.86 -12.99
C SER A 323 -20.34 15.99 -13.34
N LEU A 324 -19.45 15.69 -14.30
CA LEU A 324 -18.53 16.57 -15.06
C LEU A 324 -17.09 16.65 -14.54
N ILE A 325 -16.24 15.73 -15.01
CA ILE A 325 -14.86 16.05 -15.39
C ILE A 325 -14.59 15.37 -16.73
N GLU A 326 -14.56 16.19 -17.79
CA GLU A 326 -14.02 15.86 -19.10
C GLU A 326 -12.52 15.58 -19.00
N SER A 327 -12.06 14.78 -19.96
CA SER A 327 -10.67 14.45 -20.27
C SER A 327 -9.62 15.53 -19.97
N GLY A 328 -8.59 15.13 -19.22
CA GLY A 328 -7.19 15.48 -19.48
C GLY A 328 -6.80 16.95 -19.40
N GLU A 329 -6.58 17.44 -18.18
CA GLU A 329 -5.76 18.62 -17.95
C GLU A 329 -4.55 18.26 -17.07
N VAL A 330 -3.36 18.30 -17.67
CA VAL A 330 -2.14 18.64 -16.95
C VAL A 330 -2.36 20.08 -16.50
N GLU A 331 -2.55 20.33 -15.19
CA GLU A 331 -2.63 21.70 -14.65
C GLU A 331 -1.38 22.48 -15.07
N THR A 332 -1.48 23.25 -16.15
CA THR A 332 -0.52 24.31 -16.48
C THR A 332 -0.67 25.42 -15.45
N LEU A 333 0.45 25.98 -15.02
CA LEU A 333 0.48 27.10 -14.07
C LEU A 333 -0.46 28.21 -14.57
N ASP A 334 -1.50 28.50 -13.79
CA ASP A 334 -2.49 29.53 -14.11
C ASP A 334 -1.81 30.92 -14.11
N GLU A 335 -1.92 31.67 -15.21
CA GLU A 335 -1.25 32.98 -15.37
C GLU A 335 -1.68 34.01 -14.31
N ALA A 336 -2.82 33.79 -13.64
CA ALA A 336 -3.40 34.71 -12.67
C ALA A 336 -2.61 34.82 -11.34
N ASP A 337 -1.76 33.83 -11.02
CA ASP A 337 -0.93 33.83 -9.81
C ASP A 337 0.50 34.34 -10.06
N LEU A 338 0.82 34.71 -11.30
CA LEU A 338 2.12 35.19 -11.73
C LEU A 338 2.09 36.71 -11.92
N VAL A 339 3.01 37.41 -11.24
CA VAL A 339 3.08 38.88 -11.31
C VAL A 339 3.61 39.31 -12.69
N PRO A 340 2.87 40.11 -13.50
CA PRO A 340 3.29 40.43 -14.87
C PRO A 340 4.53 41.34 -14.94
N GLU A 341 5.24 41.29 -16.07
CA GLU A 341 6.29 42.23 -16.48
C GLU A 341 5.73 43.25 -17.47
N GLU A 342 5.90 44.54 -17.19
CA GLU A 342 5.79 45.59 -18.20
C GLU A 342 7.13 45.67 -18.95
N THR A 343 7.10 45.43 -20.27
CA THR A 343 8.26 45.55 -21.14
C THR A 343 8.31 46.98 -21.70
N ASP A 344 9.32 47.75 -21.32
CA ASP A 344 9.55 49.07 -21.90
C ASP A 344 10.31 48.91 -23.23
N ALA A 345 9.69 49.37 -24.31
CA ALA A 345 10.18 49.28 -25.67
C ALA A 345 10.61 50.67 -26.16
N GLY A 346 11.92 50.88 -26.29
CA GLY A 346 12.55 52.02 -26.98
C GLY A 346 14.06 51.99 -26.73
N GLU A 347 14.99 52.24 -27.64
CA GLU A 347 15.00 52.78 -28.99
C GLU A 347 16.17 52.12 -29.76
N ARG A 348 16.04 52.03 -31.09
CA ARG A 348 17.11 51.56 -31.99
C ARG A 348 18.10 52.70 -32.27
N THR A 349 19.39 52.51 -32.01
CA THR A 349 20.45 53.27 -32.73
C THR A 349 21.75 52.48 -32.92
N ALA A 350 22.11 52.36 -34.22
CA ALA A 350 23.42 52.47 -34.86
C ALA A 350 24.65 51.65 -34.37
N ILE A 351 24.94 50.62 -35.18
CA ILE A 351 26.24 50.08 -35.64
C ILE A 351 27.51 50.83 -35.16
N HIS A 352 28.35 50.13 -34.42
CA HIS A 352 29.81 50.27 -34.52
C HIS A 352 30.46 48.89 -34.71
N ARG A 353 31.04 48.67 -35.89
CA ARG A 353 32.07 47.64 -36.12
C ARG A 353 33.34 48.13 -35.42
N GLY A 354 33.73 47.46 -34.35
CA GLY A 354 35.04 47.58 -33.73
C GLY A 354 35.60 46.18 -33.56
N GLU A 355 36.54 45.81 -34.43
CA GLU A 355 37.45 44.68 -34.22
C GLU A 355 38.29 44.99 -32.97
N GLU A 356 38.10 44.25 -31.89
CA GLU A 356 39.11 44.06 -30.85
C GLU A 356 38.76 42.80 -30.05
N ALA A 357 39.58 41.76 -30.24
CA ALA A 357 39.45 40.48 -29.56
C ALA A 357 39.71 40.63 -28.05
N PRO A 358 38.83 40.13 -27.16
CA PRO A 358 39.14 40.04 -25.75
C PRO A 358 39.64 38.63 -25.43
N ILE A 359 40.92 38.50 -25.08
CA ILE A 359 41.40 37.34 -24.32
C ILE A 359 42.00 37.88 -23.03
N SER A 360 41.18 37.89 -21.97
CA SER A 360 41.65 37.85 -20.60
C SER A 360 41.36 36.44 -20.06
N SER A 361 42.37 35.59 -20.22
CA SER A 361 42.51 34.18 -19.81
C SER A 361 41.28 33.47 -19.26
N PHE A 362 40.57 32.79 -20.16
CA PHE A 362 39.67 31.70 -19.84
C PHE A 362 40.51 30.44 -19.50
N PRO A 363 40.17 29.62 -18.47
CA PRO A 363 40.87 28.37 -18.21
C PRO A 363 40.70 27.43 -19.42
N ALA A 364 41.80 26.89 -19.96
CA ALA A 364 41.83 26.19 -21.24
C ALA A 364 41.01 24.87 -21.34
N ALA A 365 40.24 24.50 -20.32
CA ALA A 365 39.59 23.19 -20.23
C ALA A 365 38.23 23.09 -20.96
N VAL A 366 37.43 24.17 -21.10
CA VAL A 366 36.13 24.11 -21.81
C VAL A 366 35.67 25.47 -22.40
N THR A 367 35.87 25.73 -23.69
CA THR A 367 35.35 26.95 -24.34
C THR A 367 33.82 26.86 -24.52
N PRO A 368 33.04 27.91 -24.19
CA PRO A 368 31.60 27.92 -24.50
C PRO A 368 31.40 27.81 -26.02
N PRO A 369 30.40 27.05 -26.51
CA PRO A 369 30.14 26.93 -27.94
C PRO A 369 29.78 28.29 -28.54
N GLU A 370 30.10 28.50 -29.83
CA GLU A 370 29.87 29.79 -30.52
C GLU A 370 28.40 30.23 -30.45
N SER A 371 27.46 29.28 -30.49
CA SER A 371 26.03 29.51 -30.33
C SER A 371 25.66 30.23 -29.02
N PHE A 372 26.44 30.04 -27.95
CA PHE A 372 26.23 30.77 -26.69
C PHE A 372 26.48 32.26 -26.85
N PHE A 373 27.34 32.71 -27.78
CA PHE A 373 27.66 34.12 -28.00
C PHE A 373 26.82 34.75 -29.12
N GLU A 374 26.50 33.97 -30.16
CA GLU A 374 25.73 34.41 -31.33
C GLU A 374 24.30 34.80 -30.97
N ASP A 375 23.64 33.98 -30.15
CA ASP A 375 22.28 34.25 -29.69
C ASP A 375 22.31 34.98 -28.34
N ARG A 376 21.76 36.20 -28.31
CA ARG A 376 21.65 36.99 -27.08
C ARG A 376 20.51 36.54 -26.17
N GLN A 377 19.59 35.73 -26.66
CA GLN A 377 18.46 35.19 -25.87
C GLN A 377 18.89 34.02 -24.98
N VAL A 378 20.01 33.35 -25.29
CA VAL A 378 20.55 32.26 -24.47
C VAL A 378 21.09 32.81 -23.15
N GLN A 379 20.35 32.53 -22.08
CA GLN A 379 20.65 32.97 -20.72
C GLN A 379 21.71 32.10 -20.04
N ALA A 380 21.62 30.79 -20.22
CA ALA A 380 22.61 29.83 -19.75
C ALA A 380 22.65 28.57 -20.63
N LEU A 381 23.78 27.86 -20.60
CA LEU A 381 23.99 26.63 -21.35
C LEU A 381 24.87 25.67 -20.54
N ALA A 382 24.44 24.41 -20.37
CA ALA A 382 25.25 23.40 -19.69
C ALA A 382 25.97 22.49 -20.69
N ARG A 383 27.22 22.09 -20.40
CA ARG A 383 28.03 21.19 -21.23
C ARG A 383 28.96 20.31 -20.42
N MET A 384 29.29 19.16 -21.00
CA MET A 384 30.24 18.23 -20.40
C MET A 384 31.67 18.66 -20.73
N GLY A 385 32.48 18.95 -19.71
CA GLY A 385 33.91 19.26 -19.84
C GLY A 385 34.81 18.06 -19.56
N SER A 386 36.12 18.21 -19.81
CA SER A 386 37.12 17.18 -19.44
C SER A 386 37.22 16.96 -17.94
N ASP A 387 36.93 18.00 -17.16
CA ASP A 387 37.13 18.04 -15.71
C ASP A 387 35.78 17.99 -14.94
N GLY A 388 34.66 17.74 -15.63
CA GLY A 388 33.31 17.68 -15.03
C GLY A 388 32.28 18.56 -15.73
N PRO A 389 31.05 18.69 -15.18
CA PRO A 389 29.95 19.43 -15.80
C PRO A 389 30.13 20.95 -15.63
N TRP A 390 29.89 21.69 -16.71
CA TRP A 390 30.00 23.14 -16.76
C TRP A 390 28.67 23.80 -17.08
N LEU A 391 28.43 24.97 -16.49
CA LEU A 391 27.29 25.83 -16.77
C LEU A 391 27.77 27.22 -17.17
N PHE A 392 27.57 27.60 -18.42
CA PHE A 392 27.91 28.93 -18.93
C PHE A 392 26.72 29.85 -18.73
N VAL A 393 26.90 30.99 -18.05
CA VAL A 393 25.82 31.88 -17.62
C VAL A 393 26.07 33.28 -18.12
N ARG A 394 25.07 33.88 -18.77
CA ARG A 394 25.08 35.28 -19.19
C ARG A 394 24.36 36.16 -18.17
N LEU A 395 25.07 37.12 -17.59
CA LEU A 395 24.49 38.12 -16.70
C LEU A 395 23.68 39.14 -17.52
N GLY A 396 22.56 39.59 -16.96
CA GLY A 396 21.76 40.68 -17.50
C GLY A 396 22.34 42.04 -17.15
N GLU A 397 21.92 43.07 -17.87
CA GLU A 397 22.31 44.45 -17.57
C GLU A 397 21.86 44.84 -16.15
N GLY A 398 22.75 45.49 -15.39
CA GLY A 398 22.50 45.82 -13.98
C GLY A 398 22.68 44.67 -12.98
N HIS A 399 22.98 43.45 -13.44
CA HIS A 399 23.18 42.26 -12.60
C HIS A 399 24.63 41.73 -12.62
N GLU A 400 25.61 42.61 -12.83
CA GLU A 400 27.03 42.23 -12.93
C GLU A 400 27.59 41.64 -11.61
N ASP A 401 27.03 42.08 -10.48
CA ASP A 401 27.36 41.60 -9.14
C ASP A 401 26.48 40.43 -8.65
N ALA A 402 25.48 40.00 -9.43
CA ALA A 402 24.59 38.89 -9.06
C ALA A 402 25.35 37.56 -8.93
N PHE A 403 24.87 36.61 -8.13
CA PHE A 403 25.46 35.29 -7.85
C PHE A 403 26.86 35.32 -7.20
N ARG A 404 27.21 36.41 -6.52
CA ARG A 404 28.46 36.53 -5.76
C ARG A 404 28.31 36.12 -4.29
N GLY A 405 27.13 36.30 -3.72
CA GLY A 405 26.86 35.97 -2.31
C GLY A 405 26.75 34.48 -2.03
N ASP A 406 26.57 34.12 -0.76
CA ASP A 406 26.37 32.72 -0.36
C ASP A 406 24.95 32.21 -0.67
N ASP A 407 24.01 33.11 -0.93
CA ASP A 407 22.57 32.83 -1.14
C ASP A 407 22.22 32.41 -2.59
N VAL A 408 23.12 31.65 -3.21
CA VAL A 408 22.98 31.15 -4.59
C VAL A 408 22.55 29.70 -4.56
N GLU A 409 21.35 29.43 -5.05
CA GLU A 409 20.79 28.08 -5.16
C GLU A 409 20.93 27.56 -6.59
N LEU A 410 21.30 26.27 -6.71
CA LEU A 410 21.15 25.51 -7.94
C LEU A 410 19.91 24.63 -7.82
N LEU A 411 18.96 24.79 -8.74
CA LEU A 411 17.73 24.00 -8.81
C LEU A 411 17.77 23.07 -10.02
N VAL A 412 17.19 21.89 -9.85
CA VAL A 412 16.90 20.96 -10.95
C VAL A 412 15.40 20.81 -11.06
N GLN A 413 14.84 21.35 -12.13
CA GLN A 413 13.40 21.42 -12.34
C GLN A 413 13.02 20.54 -13.52
N TYR A 414 11.88 19.86 -13.42
CA TYR A 414 11.29 19.09 -14.50
C TYR A 414 10.02 19.76 -14.97
N VAL A 415 9.91 19.95 -16.28
CA VAL A 415 8.74 20.51 -16.95
C VAL A 415 8.37 19.58 -18.10
N ALA A 416 7.08 19.23 -18.20
CA ALA A 416 6.56 18.52 -19.36
C ALA A 416 5.84 19.54 -20.27
N VAL A 417 6.33 19.72 -21.48
CA VAL A 417 5.70 20.58 -22.50
C VAL A 417 5.06 19.69 -23.55
N ASP A 418 3.72 19.64 -23.60
CA ASP A 418 2.97 18.74 -24.48
C ASP A 418 3.50 17.29 -24.40
N GLU A 419 3.65 16.80 -23.16
CA GLU A 419 4.23 15.50 -22.80
C GLU A 419 5.72 15.33 -23.16
N TYR A 420 6.40 16.33 -23.70
CA TYR A 420 7.84 16.26 -23.93
C TYR A 420 8.60 16.64 -22.65
N PRO A 421 9.49 15.77 -22.11
CA PRO A 421 10.20 16.06 -20.87
C PRO A 421 11.36 17.03 -21.11
N VAL A 422 11.42 18.11 -20.34
CA VAL A 422 12.52 19.07 -20.33
C VAL A 422 13.01 19.24 -18.90
N LEU A 423 14.32 19.12 -18.69
CA LEU A 423 14.95 19.47 -17.41
C LEU A 423 15.55 20.86 -17.51
N LEU A 424 15.33 21.68 -16.48
CA LEU A 424 15.90 23.01 -16.35
C LEU A 424 16.91 23.01 -15.19
N LEU A 425 18.15 23.40 -15.48
CA LEU A 425 19.13 23.79 -14.47
C LEU A 425 19.00 25.30 -14.24
N SER A 426 18.48 25.67 -13.07
CA SER A 426 18.21 27.06 -12.73
C SER A 426 19.15 27.53 -11.61
N ILE A 427 19.93 28.57 -11.85
CA ILE A 427 20.67 29.28 -10.80
C ILE A 427 19.80 30.44 -10.32
N VAL A 428 19.60 30.51 -9.00
CA VAL A 428 18.70 31.47 -8.36
C VAL A 428 19.45 32.23 -7.27
N GLU A 429 19.35 33.55 -7.27
CA GLU A 429 19.74 34.40 -6.14
C GLU A 429 18.49 35.02 -5.54
N ARG A 430 18.21 34.69 -4.27
CA ARG A 430 17.01 35.16 -3.56
C ARG A 430 17.32 36.48 -2.85
N GLY A 431 16.96 37.61 -3.47
CA GLY A 431 17.02 38.93 -2.82
C GLY A 431 15.72 39.33 -2.10
N GLU A 432 15.74 40.49 -1.42
CA GLU A 432 14.56 41.14 -0.82
C GLU A 432 13.45 41.45 -1.84
N GLY A 433 13.77 41.47 -3.15
CA GLY A 433 12.85 41.70 -4.26
C GLY A 433 12.48 40.43 -5.06
N ARG A 434 12.29 40.57 -6.38
CA ARG A 434 12.10 39.45 -7.30
C ARG A 434 13.41 38.65 -7.40
N PRO A 435 13.37 37.30 -7.31
CA PRO A 435 14.57 36.48 -7.41
C PRO A 435 15.17 36.61 -8.80
N TYR A 436 16.48 36.74 -8.88
CA TYR A 436 17.20 36.80 -10.14
C TYR A 436 17.59 35.38 -10.57
N VAL A 437 17.13 34.97 -11.76
CA VAL A 437 17.21 33.58 -12.23
C VAL A 437 17.85 33.49 -13.60
N ARG A 438 18.70 32.47 -13.78
CA ARG A 438 19.24 32.06 -15.10
C ARG A 438 19.07 30.56 -15.28
N ARG A 439 18.58 30.14 -16.45
CA ARG A 439 18.17 28.76 -16.72
C ARG A 439 18.83 28.20 -17.97
N ALA A 440 19.25 26.94 -17.89
CA ALA A 440 19.64 26.14 -19.04
C ALA A 440 18.66 24.98 -19.19
N ALA A 441 18.16 24.76 -20.40
CA ALA A 441 17.32 23.60 -20.71
C ALA A 441 18.19 22.44 -21.19
N LEU A 442 17.82 21.24 -20.75
CA LEU A 442 18.46 19.97 -21.08
C LEU A 442 17.37 18.98 -21.50
N ASP A 443 17.68 18.22 -22.53
CA ASP A 443 16.83 17.13 -23.00
C ASP A 443 17.32 15.80 -22.37
N PRO A 444 16.58 15.20 -21.43
CA PRO A 444 16.97 13.92 -20.83
C PRO A 444 17.00 12.74 -21.82
N LYS A 445 16.43 12.89 -23.03
CA LYS A 445 16.48 11.87 -24.08
C LYS A 445 17.67 12.04 -25.02
N ASP A 446 18.28 13.22 -25.06
CA ASP A 446 19.50 13.48 -25.84
C ASP A 446 20.72 12.83 -25.14
N ALA A 447 21.57 12.14 -25.89
CA ALA A 447 22.67 11.37 -25.31
C ALA A 447 23.73 12.25 -24.62
N GLU A 448 24.00 13.47 -25.13
CA GLU A 448 24.98 14.38 -24.52
C GLU A 448 24.44 15.00 -23.24
N ASP A 449 23.19 15.47 -23.27
CA ASP A 449 22.52 16.06 -22.12
C ASP A 449 22.27 14.99 -21.03
N ARG A 450 21.90 13.77 -21.43
CA ARG A 450 21.73 12.63 -20.51
C ARG A 450 23.03 12.27 -19.81
N ALA A 451 24.16 12.21 -20.52
CA ALA A 451 25.47 11.97 -19.92
C ALA A 451 25.85 13.05 -18.91
N LEU A 452 25.52 14.32 -19.20
CA LEU A 452 25.73 15.43 -18.27
C LEU A 452 24.85 15.28 -17.01
N LEU A 453 23.57 14.95 -17.16
CA LEU A 453 22.65 14.74 -16.05
C LEU A 453 23.07 13.55 -15.17
N GLU A 454 23.58 12.47 -15.77
CA GLU A 454 24.14 11.32 -15.05
C GLU A 454 25.40 11.71 -14.27
N ALA A 455 26.31 12.45 -14.90
CA ALA A 455 27.50 12.98 -14.24
C ALA A 455 27.16 13.91 -13.06
N LEU A 456 26.12 14.74 -13.19
CA LEU A 456 25.59 15.54 -12.09
C LEU A 456 25.03 14.66 -10.97
N HIS A 457 24.25 13.63 -11.32
CA HIS A 457 23.69 12.71 -10.32
C HIS A 457 24.80 11.97 -9.54
N GLU A 458 25.84 11.50 -10.22
CA GLU A 458 26.97 10.79 -9.60
C GLU A 458 27.82 11.69 -8.71
N ASN A 459 28.08 12.93 -9.13
CA ASN A 459 28.94 13.89 -8.44
C ASN A 459 28.17 14.80 -7.47
N ALA A 460 27.14 14.28 -6.81
CA ALA A 460 26.36 14.99 -5.79
C ALA A 460 25.83 16.37 -6.23
N LEU A 461 25.42 16.45 -7.51
CA LEU A 461 24.87 17.64 -8.14
C LEU A 461 25.82 18.85 -8.10
N SER A 462 27.12 18.59 -8.27
CA SER A 462 28.17 19.60 -8.34
C SER A 462 28.52 19.96 -9.79
N LEU A 463 28.68 21.25 -10.08
CA LEU A 463 29.11 21.78 -11.38
C LEU A 463 29.92 23.06 -11.26
N THR A 464 30.63 23.39 -12.34
CA THR A 464 31.39 24.63 -12.44
C THR A 464 30.64 25.65 -13.30
N ALA A 465 30.24 26.77 -12.70
CA ALA A 465 29.54 27.86 -13.38
C ALA A 465 30.51 28.97 -13.81
N ALA A 466 30.56 29.29 -15.11
CA ALA A 466 31.32 30.41 -15.66
C ALA A 466 30.38 31.55 -16.07
N PHE A 467 30.63 32.74 -15.55
CA PHE A 467 29.79 33.91 -15.72
C PHE A 467 30.38 34.89 -16.73
N PHE A 468 29.53 35.39 -17.61
CA PHE A 468 29.87 36.35 -18.66
C PHE A 468 28.99 37.59 -18.51
N SER A 469 29.58 38.75 -18.74
CA SER A 469 28.85 40.03 -18.84
C SER A 469 27.83 40.01 -19.99
N PRO A 470 26.86 40.96 -20.03
CA PRO A 470 25.95 41.11 -21.16
C PRO A 470 26.65 41.24 -22.52
N ALA A 471 27.87 41.81 -22.51
CA ALA A 471 28.72 41.98 -23.68
C ALA A 471 29.52 40.72 -24.07
N GLY A 472 29.35 39.60 -23.36
CA GLY A 472 30.03 38.33 -23.62
C GLY A 472 31.47 38.26 -23.09
N ARG A 473 31.91 39.22 -22.27
CA ARG A 473 33.22 39.16 -21.62
C ARG A 473 33.16 38.25 -20.40
N TYR A 474 34.14 37.36 -20.26
CA TYR A 474 34.31 36.53 -19.08
C TYR A 474 34.53 37.39 -17.83
N GLU A 475 33.76 37.11 -16.78
CA GLU A 475 33.83 37.80 -15.50
C GLU A 475 34.51 36.91 -14.44
N ARG A 476 34.01 35.69 -14.24
CA ARG A 476 34.45 34.79 -13.17
C ARG A 476 33.93 33.36 -13.32
N THR A 477 34.46 32.46 -12.50
CA THR A 477 34.00 31.07 -12.34
C THR A 477 33.71 30.76 -10.87
N ARG A 478 32.71 29.91 -10.61
CA ARG A 478 32.31 29.45 -9.26
C ARG A 478 31.86 28.00 -9.31
N GLU A 479 32.24 27.21 -8.31
CA GLU A 479 31.66 25.88 -8.10
C GLU A 479 30.30 26.00 -7.39
N LEU A 480 29.30 25.31 -7.91
CA LEU A 480 27.95 25.23 -7.35
C LEU A 480 27.64 23.77 -7.08
N ALA A 481 27.07 23.47 -5.91
CA ALA A 481 26.62 22.14 -5.55
C ALA A 481 25.28 22.21 -4.83
N ALA A 482 24.42 21.23 -5.09
CA ALA A 482 23.14 21.07 -4.40
C ALA A 482 22.87 19.58 -4.11
N PRO A 483 23.68 18.94 -3.24
CA PRO A 483 23.61 17.50 -2.97
C PRO A 483 22.22 17.06 -2.46
N GLU A 484 21.55 17.90 -1.69
CA GLU A 484 20.20 17.66 -1.15
C GLU A 484 19.11 17.56 -2.24
N ARG A 485 19.41 17.98 -3.48
CA ARG A 485 18.49 17.90 -4.64
C ARG A 485 18.77 16.72 -5.56
N ARG A 486 19.72 15.84 -5.19
CA ARG A 486 20.05 14.65 -5.98
C ARG A 486 18.83 13.76 -6.23
N THR A 487 17.97 13.60 -5.23
CA THR A 487 16.72 12.83 -5.34
C THR A 487 15.76 13.43 -6.35
N ASN A 488 15.68 14.76 -6.44
CA ASN A 488 14.82 15.46 -7.40
C ASN A 488 15.26 15.16 -8.83
N LEU A 489 16.57 15.16 -9.08
CA LEU A 489 17.14 14.77 -10.37
C LEU A 489 16.83 13.30 -10.70
N SER A 490 16.96 12.38 -9.74
CA SER A 490 16.59 10.98 -9.95
C SER A 490 15.12 10.82 -10.35
N MET A 491 14.21 11.46 -9.61
CA MET A 491 12.78 11.41 -9.89
C MET A 491 12.45 12.02 -11.25
N ALA A 492 13.10 13.13 -11.61
CA ALA A 492 12.94 13.79 -12.91
C ALA A 492 13.39 12.87 -14.07
N LEU A 493 14.52 12.19 -13.93
CA LEU A 493 15.05 11.26 -14.93
C LEU A 493 14.16 10.02 -15.08
N GLU A 494 13.69 9.44 -13.98
CA GLU A 494 12.76 8.31 -13.99
C GLU A 494 11.45 8.68 -14.71
N ARG A 495 10.93 9.88 -14.45
CA ARG A 495 9.71 10.36 -15.09
C ARG A 495 9.92 10.64 -16.58
N ALA A 496 11.04 11.27 -16.94
CA ALA A 496 11.40 11.51 -18.32
C ALA A 496 11.50 10.21 -19.14
N ALA A 497 12.01 9.12 -18.54
CA ALA A 497 12.12 7.82 -19.20
C ALA A 497 10.76 7.19 -19.57
N ARG A 498 9.68 7.58 -18.90
CA ARG A 498 8.31 7.05 -19.13
C ARG A 498 7.48 7.87 -20.10
N THR A 499 7.99 9.00 -20.60
CA THR A 499 7.17 9.94 -21.39
C THR A 499 7.60 9.95 -22.84
N GLU A 500 6.69 9.85 -23.82
CA GLU A 500 7.04 9.74 -25.25
C GLU A 500 7.07 11.08 -26.00
N GLY A 501 6.31 12.09 -25.56
CA GLY A 501 6.32 13.46 -26.09
C GLY A 501 5.63 13.64 -27.44
N ARG A 502 4.82 14.70 -27.58
CA ARG A 502 4.01 14.97 -28.79
C ARG A 502 4.53 16.11 -29.67
N VAL A 503 5.55 16.84 -29.20
CA VAL A 503 6.12 18.03 -29.85
C VAL A 503 7.62 17.83 -30.08
N ASP A 504 8.19 18.56 -31.05
CA ASP A 504 9.63 18.52 -31.29
C ASP A 504 10.44 19.11 -30.12
N ARG A 505 11.64 18.58 -29.94
CA ARG A 505 12.59 18.95 -28.87
C ARG A 505 12.82 20.45 -28.77
N VAL A 506 13.06 21.12 -29.91
CA VAL A 506 13.49 22.53 -29.90
C VAL A 506 12.33 23.40 -29.40
N THR A 507 11.14 23.19 -29.95
CA THR A 507 9.92 23.88 -29.51
C THR A 507 9.63 23.61 -28.03
N ALA A 508 9.78 22.37 -27.55
CA ALA A 508 9.58 22.04 -26.14
C ALA A 508 10.55 22.79 -25.22
N MET A 509 11.84 22.82 -25.56
CA MET A 509 12.87 23.53 -24.79
C MET A 509 12.67 25.04 -24.80
N GLU A 510 12.33 25.63 -25.95
CA GLU A 510 12.04 27.07 -26.07
C GLU A 510 10.83 27.48 -25.21
N ARG A 511 9.74 26.69 -25.27
CA ARG A 511 8.54 26.93 -24.45
C ARG A 511 8.83 26.78 -22.95
N ALA A 512 9.61 25.78 -22.56
CA ALA A 512 10.01 25.60 -21.16
C ALA A 512 10.85 26.78 -20.63
N LEU A 513 11.73 27.35 -21.47
CA LEU A 513 12.52 28.54 -21.14
C LEU A 513 11.71 29.84 -21.19
N ALA A 514 10.65 29.91 -22.00
CA ALA A 514 9.75 31.06 -22.09
C ALA A 514 8.80 31.15 -20.89
N ALA A 515 8.36 30.01 -20.34
CA ALA A 515 7.50 29.97 -19.16
C ALA A 515 8.17 30.62 -17.93
N PRO A 516 7.45 31.36 -17.08
CA PRO A 516 8.03 32.02 -15.92
C PRO A 516 8.67 31.01 -14.96
N PRO A 517 9.80 31.34 -14.32
CA PRO A 517 10.55 30.40 -13.50
C PRO A 517 9.76 30.01 -12.23
N PRO A 518 9.48 28.72 -11.99
CA PRO A 518 8.71 28.27 -10.82
C PRO A 518 9.61 28.22 -9.59
N VAL A 519 9.99 29.39 -9.07
CA VAL A 519 10.95 29.53 -7.95
C VAL A 519 10.32 30.04 -6.65
N ARG A 520 9.09 30.57 -6.76
CA ARG A 520 8.24 30.96 -5.63
C ARG A 520 6.79 30.63 -5.99
N LEU A 521 6.15 29.81 -5.16
CA LEU A 521 4.72 29.58 -5.18
C LEU A 521 4.19 29.75 -3.75
N GLY A 522 3.26 30.69 -3.56
CA GLY A 522 2.70 30.96 -2.24
C GLY A 522 1.80 29.82 -1.75
N GLY A 523 1.63 29.70 -0.43
CA GLY A 523 0.60 28.84 0.16
C GLY A 523 0.96 27.35 0.31
N HIS A 524 2.21 26.96 0.08
CA HIS A 524 2.70 25.61 0.41
C HIS A 524 3.25 25.55 1.86
N PRO A 525 3.16 24.42 2.58
CA PRO A 525 3.56 24.35 4.00
C PRO A 525 5.08 24.22 4.24
N PHE A 526 5.87 23.87 3.21
CA PHE A 526 7.24 23.36 3.40
C PHE A 526 8.28 24.37 3.92
N HIS A 527 8.10 25.68 3.68
CA HIS A 527 9.02 26.72 4.15
C HIS A 527 8.46 27.59 5.28
N ASP A 528 7.13 27.74 5.36
CA ASP A 528 6.47 28.74 6.21
C ASP A 528 5.83 28.18 7.48
N ALA A 529 5.76 26.85 7.63
CA ALA A 529 5.08 26.25 8.78
C ALA A 529 5.95 26.31 10.04
N ALA A 530 5.86 27.39 10.82
CA ALA A 530 6.36 27.41 12.19
C ALA A 530 5.72 26.26 13.01
N PRO A 531 6.41 25.75 14.05
CA PRO A 531 5.79 24.80 14.97
C PRO A 531 4.50 25.38 15.53
N ALA A 532 3.43 24.58 15.59
CA ALA A 532 2.15 25.05 16.11
C ALA A 532 2.24 25.28 17.62
N GLU A 533 1.82 26.47 18.09
CA GLU A 533 1.78 26.79 19.52
C GLU A 533 0.49 26.26 20.18
N ASP A 534 -0.60 26.19 19.41
CA ASP A 534 -1.90 25.72 19.87
C ASP A 534 -2.57 24.72 18.89
N ALA A 535 -3.69 24.16 19.35
CA ALA A 535 -4.43 23.15 18.59
C ALA A 535 -5.08 23.73 17.33
N LYS A 536 -5.43 25.02 17.32
CA LYS A 536 -6.00 25.70 16.15
C LYS A 536 -4.97 25.87 15.04
N GLU A 537 -3.74 26.26 15.38
CA GLU A 537 -2.62 26.34 14.45
C GLU A 537 -2.26 24.96 13.90
N ALA A 538 -2.20 23.94 14.77
CA ALA A 538 -1.94 22.56 14.35
C ALA A 538 -3.02 22.06 13.37
N ALA A 539 -4.30 22.34 13.64
CA ALA A 539 -5.41 21.99 12.75
C ALA A 539 -5.33 22.70 11.39
N ALA A 540 -4.93 23.97 11.37
CA ALA A 540 -4.72 24.70 10.12
C ALA A 540 -3.53 24.13 9.32
N ALA A 541 -2.44 23.79 9.99
CA ALA A 541 -1.25 23.19 9.36
C ALA A 541 -1.55 21.81 8.76
N VAL A 542 -2.28 20.94 9.47
CA VAL A 542 -2.74 19.64 8.93
C VAL A 542 -3.62 19.84 7.71
N GLY A 543 -4.54 20.81 7.73
CA GLY A 543 -5.40 21.12 6.59
C GLY A 543 -4.62 21.61 5.36
N ALA A 544 -3.58 22.42 5.56
CA ALA A 544 -2.70 22.86 4.48
C ALA A 544 -1.84 21.70 3.93
N LEU A 545 -1.28 20.88 4.83
CA LEU A 545 -0.48 19.71 4.48
C LEU A 545 -1.29 18.67 3.70
N ALA A 546 -2.54 18.43 4.07
CA ALA A 546 -3.43 17.50 3.38
C ALA A 546 -3.61 17.88 1.90
N LYS A 547 -3.78 19.17 1.59
CA LYS A 547 -3.88 19.64 0.19
C LYS A 547 -2.60 19.39 -0.61
N TRP A 548 -1.45 19.52 0.05
CA TRP A 548 -0.12 19.36 -0.54
C TRP A 548 0.43 17.93 -0.49
N SER A 549 -0.37 16.99 0.03
CA SER A 549 -0.01 15.57 0.11
C SER A 549 -0.54 14.74 -1.05
N THR A 550 -1.22 15.35 -2.02
CA THR A 550 -1.64 14.67 -3.26
C THR A 550 -0.43 14.43 -4.16
N PRO A 551 -0.43 13.35 -4.98
CA PRO A 551 0.70 13.05 -5.88
C PRO A 551 1.07 14.23 -6.77
N ALA A 552 0.09 14.93 -7.35
CA ALA A 552 0.33 16.08 -8.22
C ALA A 552 0.98 17.27 -7.49
N LYS A 553 0.54 17.61 -6.28
CA LYS A 553 1.14 18.72 -5.50
C LYS A 553 2.51 18.34 -4.94
N LEU A 554 2.74 17.07 -4.60
CA LEU A 554 4.07 16.57 -4.22
C LEU A 554 5.03 16.60 -5.41
N ASP A 555 4.59 16.20 -6.60
CA ASP A 555 5.37 16.34 -7.84
C ASP A 555 5.67 17.81 -8.12
N MET A 556 4.69 18.71 -8.00
CA MET A 556 4.92 20.15 -8.11
C MET A 556 6.00 20.64 -7.12
N ALA A 557 5.94 20.22 -5.85
CA ALA A 557 6.92 20.61 -4.84
C ALA A 557 8.33 20.08 -5.14
N LEU A 558 8.46 18.78 -5.46
CA LEU A 558 9.75 18.11 -5.63
C LEU A 558 10.37 18.35 -7.01
N LEU A 559 9.55 18.38 -8.06
CA LEU A 559 10.01 18.40 -9.45
C LEU A 559 9.94 19.80 -10.07
N ALA A 560 8.88 20.59 -9.83
CA ALA A 560 8.76 21.91 -10.44
C ALA A 560 9.41 23.01 -9.58
N LEU A 561 9.08 23.08 -8.28
CA LEU A 561 9.74 23.99 -7.34
C LEU A 561 11.15 23.53 -6.94
N SER A 562 11.48 22.28 -7.25
CA SER A 562 12.74 21.65 -6.87
C SER A 562 12.98 21.73 -5.35
N LEU A 563 12.00 21.47 -4.48
CA LEU A 563 12.23 21.45 -3.03
C LEU A 563 12.99 20.19 -2.61
N PRO A 564 13.96 20.25 -1.67
CA PRO A 564 14.68 19.05 -1.24
C PRO A 564 13.70 18.04 -0.62
N ARG A 565 13.86 16.76 -0.97
CA ARG A 565 12.99 15.70 -0.43
C ARG A 565 13.04 15.64 1.09
N GLU A 566 14.22 15.78 1.68
CA GLU A 566 14.41 15.79 3.13
C GLU A 566 13.65 16.94 3.79
N LEU A 567 13.67 18.14 3.20
CA LEU A 567 12.93 19.29 3.69
C LEU A 567 11.41 19.05 3.69
N VAL A 568 10.90 18.45 2.61
CA VAL A 568 9.48 18.05 2.53
C VAL A 568 9.15 17.05 3.62
N ASP A 569 9.94 15.98 3.74
CA ASP A 569 9.70 14.91 4.72
C ASP A 569 9.83 15.40 6.18
N ASP A 570 10.76 16.30 6.47
CA ASP A 570 10.93 16.95 7.78
C ASP A 570 9.74 17.86 8.11
N CYS A 571 9.20 18.58 7.13
CA CYS A 571 8.00 19.38 7.31
C CYS A 571 6.78 18.51 7.62
N PHE A 572 6.59 17.41 6.87
CA PHE A 572 5.56 16.42 7.19
C PHE A 572 5.73 15.90 8.62
N ARG A 573 6.93 15.46 8.99
CA ARG A 573 7.20 14.92 10.34
C ARG A 573 6.83 15.94 11.42
N ARG A 574 7.30 17.18 11.30
CA ARG A 574 7.02 18.26 12.26
C ARG A 574 5.51 18.52 12.42
N ILE A 575 4.79 18.71 11.32
CA ILE A 575 3.35 19.00 11.37
C ILE A 575 2.57 17.82 11.95
N LEU A 576 2.95 16.58 11.61
CA LEU A 576 2.30 15.37 12.12
C LEU A 576 2.59 15.16 13.62
N GLU A 577 3.80 15.48 14.09
CA GLU A 577 4.15 15.49 15.51
C GLU A 577 3.38 16.57 16.29
N ASP A 578 3.20 17.76 15.72
CA ASP A 578 2.38 18.83 16.32
C ASP A 578 0.91 18.43 16.37
N ALA A 579 0.38 17.85 15.29
CA ALA A 579 -0.97 17.29 15.27
C ALA A 579 -1.15 16.23 16.36
N LEU A 580 -0.16 15.35 16.53
CA LEU A 580 -0.16 14.33 17.58
C LEU A 580 -0.12 14.92 18.98
N ARG A 581 0.69 15.96 19.21
CA ARG A 581 0.79 16.66 20.50
C ARG A 581 -0.55 17.26 20.92
N HIS A 582 -1.31 17.79 19.97
CA HIS A 582 -2.60 18.44 20.23
C HIS A 582 -3.82 17.53 20.04
N GLY A 583 -3.63 16.30 19.50
CA GLY A 583 -4.70 15.37 19.22
C GLY A 583 -5.59 15.76 18.03
N ILE A 584 -5.01 16.38 17.00
CA ILE A 584 -5.74 16.75 15.79
C ILE A 584 -5.92 15.53 14.88
N ALA A 585 -7.17 15.24 14.51
CA ALA A 585 -7.49 14.12 13.63
C ALA A 585 -6.80 14.28 12.26
N LEU A 586 -6.19 13.20 11.79
CA LEU A 586 -5.48 13.15 10.51
C LEU A 586 -6.36 12.50 9.44
N PRO A 587 -6.35 12.99 8.18
CA PRO A 587 -6.97 12.27 7.08
C PRO A 587 -6.20 10.96 6.76
N PRO A 588 -6.84 9.95 6.14
CA PRO A 588 -6.27 8.61 5.97
C PRO A 588 -4.91 8.58 5.27
N ASN A 589 -4.72 9.42 4.25
CA ASN A 589 -3.45 9.53 3.53
C ASN A 589 -2.30 10.06 4.41
N LEU A 590 -2.60 10.92 5.38
CA LEU A 590 -1.62 11.40 6.37
C LEU A 590 -1.36 10.41 7.49
N VAL A 591 -2.32 9.53 7.82
CA VAL A 591 -2.09 8.41 8.76
C VAL A 591 -1.04 7.45 8.22
N SER A 592 -1.20 7.01 6.96
CA SER A 592 -0.19 6.16 6.32
C SER A 592 1.17 6.85 6.25
N ARG A 593 1.19 8.15 5.91
CA ARG A 593 2.43 8.93 5.84
C ARG A 593 3.12 9.06 7.21
N ALA A 594 2.36 9.26 8.28
CA ALA A 594 2.88 9.35 9.64
C ALA A 594 3.62 8.07 10.06
N VAL A 595 3.06 6.91 9.72
CA VAL A 595 3.71 5.61 9.97
C VAL A 595 4.96 5.44 9.11
N SER A 596 4.89 5.76 7.82
CA SER A 596 6.06 5.67 6.94
C SER A 596 7.23 6.56 7.36
N LEU A 597 6.93 7.73 7.96
CA LEU A 597 7.95 8.66 8.46
C LEU A 597 8.43 8.37 9.88
N GLY A 598 7.88 7.33 10.53
CA GLY A 598 8.27 6.90 11.89
C GLY A 598 7.68 7.75 13.03
N VAL A 599 6.63 8.53 12.79
CA VAL A 599 5.95 9.32 13.84
C VAL A 599 5.22 8.40 14.84
N ALA A 600 4.71 7.27 14.34
CA ALA A 600 4.16 6.16 15.10
C ALA A 600 4.55 4.83 14.45
N ALA A 601 4.62 3.75 15.22
CA ALA A 601 4.99 2.44 14.69
C ALA A 601 3.85 1.82 13.88
N GLU A 602 2.61 1.99 14.33
CA GLU A 602 1.41 1.45 13.69
C GLU A 602 0.25 2.47 13.70
N PRO A 603 -0.68 2.40 12.73
CA PRO A 603 -1.83 3.30 12.67
C PRO A 603 -2.70 3.27 13.94
N GLY A 604 -2.93 2.08 14.52
CA GLY A 604 -3.74 1.96 15.74
C GLY A 604 -3.11 2.67 16.95
N GLU A 605 -1.79 2.57 17.12
CA GLU A 605 -1.04 3.29 18.16
C GLU A 605 -1.15 4.81 17.97
N LEU A 606 -1.05 5.28 16.72
CA LEU A 606 -1.20 6.69 16.39
C LEU A 606 -2.58 7.21 16.82
N VAL A 607 -3.65 6.47 16.49
CA VAL A 607 -5.03 6.84 16.83
C VAL A 607 -5.24 6.90 18.34
N VAL A 608 -4.74 5.92 19.10
CA VAL A 608 -4.81 5.94 20.58
C VAL A 608 -4.13 7.21 21.12
N ARG A 609 -2.92 7.50 20.66
CA ARG A 609 -2.16 8.68 21.10
C ARG A 609 -2.85 10.00 20.72
N LEU A 610 -3.49 10.05 19.54
CA LEU A 610 -4.27 11.22 19.11
C LEU A 610 -5.49 11.45 20.02
N ILE A 611 -6.23 10.40 20.34
CA ILE A 611 -7.40 10.45 21.24
C ILE A 611 -6.99 10.91 22.63
N ASP A 612 -5.91 10.34 23.17
CA ASP A 612 -5.38 10.70 24.48
C ASP A 612 -4.92 12.16 24.55
N ALA A 613 -4.18 12.63 23.54
CA ALA A 613 -3.75 14.00 23.44
C ALA A 613 -4.94 14.96 23.31
N PHE A 614 -5.93 14.61 22.49
CA PHE A 614 -7.09 15.47 22.26
C PHE A 614 -7.97 15.60 23.49
N ARG A 615 -8.12 14.51 24.27
CA ARG A 615 -8.77 14.55 25.58
C ARG A 615 -8.15 15.61 26.49
N GLY A 616 -6.83 15.75 26.47
CA GLY A 616 -6.11 16.82 27.16
C GLY A 616 -6.45 18.20 26.60
N THR A 617 -6.35 18.38 25.28
CA THR A 617 -6.65 19.64 24.59
C THR A 617 -8.08 20.14 24.84
N ALA A 618 -9.07 19.25 24.78
CA ALA A 618 -10.48 19.57 24.97
C ALA A 618 -10.80 20.04 26.41
N ARG A 619 -9.98 19.63 27.41
CA ARG A 619 -10.11 20.04 28.82
C ARG A 619 -9.45 21.41 29.11
N LEU A 620 -8.62 21.94 28.22
CA LEU A 620 -7.96 23.23 28.42
C LEU A 620 -8.97 24.38 28.44
N GLU A 621 -8.69 25.40 29.24
CA GLU A 621 -9.41 26.67 29.17
C GLU A 621 -9.17 27.31 27.79
N GLY A 622 -10.24 27.61 27.05
CA GLY A 622 -10.16 28.05 25.65
C GLY A 622 -9.86 26.94 24.64
N ARG A 623 -9.77 25.66 25.06
CA ARG A 623 -9.70 24.46 24.20
C ARG A 623 -8.62 24.52 23.09
N GLY A 624 -7.46 25.09 23.40
CA GLY A 624 -6.37 25.27 22.44
C GLY A 624 -6.74 26.16 21.23
N GLY A 625 -7.62 27.14 21.43
CA GLY A 625 -8.07 28.07 20.38
C GLY A 625 -9.19 27.52 19.49
N LEU A 626 -9.65 26.27 19.73
CA LEU A 626 -10.70 25.63 18.96
C LEU A 626 -12.10 26.07 19.42
N ARG A 627 -13.01 26.26 18.46
CA ARG A 627 -14.44 26.48 18.73
C ARG A 627 -15.14 25.16 19.06
N ALA A 628 -16.29 25.22 19.72
CA ALA A 628 -17.07 24.04 20.11
C ALA A 628 -17.40 23.15 18.89
N GLU A 629 -17.79 23.74 17.76
CA GLU A 629 -18.09 23.01 16.52
C GLU A 629 -16.86 22.30 15.94
N THR A 630 -15.67 22.93 16.06
CA THR A 630 -14.42 22.33 15.61
C THR A 630 -13.99 21.20 16.54
N VAL A 631 -14.23 21.33 17.84
CA VAL A 631 -13.94 20.28 18.82
C VAL A 631 -14.83 19.05 18.58
N ALA A 632 -16.14 19.25 18.41
CA ALA A 632 -17.07 18.17 18.07
C ALA A 632 -16.66 17.46 16.77
N ARG A 633 -16.35 18.22 15.72
CA ARG A 633 -15.89 17.66 14.43
C ARG A 633 -14.56 16.90 14.55
N ASN A 634 -13.63 17.37 15.38
CA ASN A 634 -12.39 16.66 15.60
C ASN A 634 -12.64 15.33 16.33
N TRP A 635 -13.51 15.32 17.35
CA TRP A 635 -13.95 14.07 17.99
C TRP A 635 -14.58 13.10 16.99
N GLU A 636 -15.57 13.55 16.19
CA GLU A 636 -16.20 12.71 15.16
C GLU A 636 -15.16 12.03 14.26
N LYS A 637 -14.18 12.78 13.76
CA LYS A 637 -13.08 12.24 12.95
C LYS A 637 -12.16 11.27 13.70
N LEU A 638 -11.86 11.54 14.97
CA LEU A 638 -11.09 10.60 15.80
C LEU A 638 -11.86 9.30 16.04
N LEU A 639 -13.19 9.37 16.17
CA LEU A 639 -14.05 8.19 16.30
C LEU A 639 -14.13 7.39 15.00
N GLU A 640 -14.19 8.06 13.85
CA GLU A 640 -14.08 7.43 12.53
C GLU A 640 -12.74 6.69 12.38
N LEU A 641 -11.63 7.34 12.73
CA LEU A 641 -10.30 6.72 12.73
C LEU A 641 -10.21 5.54 13.72
N ALA A 642 -10.80 5.67 14.91
CA ALA A 642 -10.84 4.57 15.87
C ALA A 642 -11.60 3.37 15.32
N ASN A 643 -12.72 3.62 14.63
CA ASN A 643 -13.49 2.57 13.96
C ASN A 643 -12.68 1.91 12.83
N GLU A 644 -12.10 2.71 11.93
CA GLU A 644 -11.28 2.23 10.82
C GLU A 644 -10.09 1.40 11.31
N HIS A 645 -9.46 1.81 12.41
CA HIS A 645 -8.28 1.15 12.97
C HIS A 645 -8.57 0.16 14.11
N GLU A 646 -9.83 -0.20 14.33
CA GLU A 646 -10.29 -1.18 15.34
C GLU A 646 -9.81 -0.86 16.77
N VAL A 647 -9.72 0.43 17.10
CA VAL A 647 -9.31 0.94 18.40
C VAL A 647 -10.53 1.04 19.32
N ALA A 648 -10.48 0.38 20.47
CA ALA A 648 -11.45 0.58 21.55
C ALA A 648 -11.11 1.85 22.33
N LEU A 649 -12.15 2.62 22.64
CA LEU A 649 -12.05 3.75 23.55
C LEU A 649 -12.08 3.28 25.00
N ASP A 650 -11.39 4.04 25.86
CA ASP A 650 -11.61 4.00 27.30
C ASP A 650 -12.83 4.84 27.70
N GLN A 651 -13.33 4.63 28.92
CA GLN A 651 -14.54 5.32 29.41
C GLN A 651 -14.37 6.83 29.43
N GLU A 652 -13.20 7.34 29.82
CA GLU A 652 -12.97 8.79 29.90
C GLU A 652 -12.96 9.47 28.52
N ALA A 653 -12.38 8.82 27.52
CA ALA A 653 -12.31 9.30 26.14
C ALA A 653 -13.70 9.26 25.50
N HIS A 654 -14.46 8.18 25.71
CA HIS A 654 -15.85 8.09 25.30
C HIS A 654 -16.68 9.22 25.94
N ASP A 655 -16.62 9.39 27.26
CA ASP A 655 -17.44 10.42 27.92
C ASP A 655 -17.01 11.84 27.51
N ALA A 656 -15.72 12.07 27.24
CA ALA A 656 -15.25 13.35 26.71
C ALA A 656 -15.82 13.63 25.31
N ALA A 657 -15.67 12.69 24.39
CA ALA A 657 -16.08 12.85 23.01
C ALA A 657 -17.60 13.08 22.87
N TRP A 658 -18.43 12.21 23.47
CA TRP A 658 -19.89 12.32 23.33
C TRP A 658 -20.46 13.52 24.10
N ARG A 659 -19.80 13.98 25.18
CA ARG A 659 -20.18 15.23 25.85
C ARG A 659 -19.95 16.44 24.96
N ASP A 660 -18.79 16.51 24.30
CA ASP A 660 -18.48 17.62 23.40
C ASP A 660 -19.32 17.59 22.12
N ILE A 661 -19.62 16.41 21.57
CA ILE A 661 -20.50 16.25 20.41
C ILE A 661 -21.93 16.65 20.76
N ALA A 662 -22.50 16.13 21.85
CA ALA A 662 -23.86 16.45 22.29
C ALA A 662 -24.07 17.94 22.65
N ALA A 663 -22.98 18.65 23.02
CA ALA A 663 -23.05 20.08 23.26
C ALA A 663 -23.34 20.91 21.99
N VAL A 664 -23.08 20.35 20.80
CA VAL A 664 -23.29 21.00 19.50
C VAL A 664 -24.43 20.33 18.71
N ARG A 665 -24.58 19.02 18.83
CA ARG A 665 -25.53 18.19 18.08
C ARG A 665 -26.72 17.82 18.96
N ALA A 666 -27.88 18.41 18.69
CA ALA A 666 -29.11 18.18 19.47
C ALA A 666 -29.70 16.77 19.30
N ASP A 667 -29.34 16.09 18.22
CA ASP A 667 -29.69 14.71 17.89
C ASP A 667 -28.87 13.67 18.69
N VAL A 668 -27.76 14.07 19.29
CA VAL A 668 -26.87 13.19 20.04
C VAL A 668 -27.08 13.38 21.54
N ALA A 669 -27.40 12.29 22.24
CA ALA A 669 -27.52 12.31 23.69
C ALA A 669 -26.13 12.43 24.37
N ALA A 670 -26.07 13.23 25.43
CA ALA A 670 -24.88 13.27 26.28
C ALA A 670 -24.65 11.90 26.96
N PRO A 671 -23.41 11.55 27.33
CA PRO A 671 -23.11 10.30 28.01
C PRO A 671 -23.93 10.17 29.30
N GLN A 672 -24.57 9.01 29.48
CA GLN A 672 -25.33 8.67 30.67
C GLN A 672 -24.75 7.40 31.29
N GLU A 673 -24.86 7.29 32.61
CA GLU A 673 -24.48 6.08 33.33
C GLU A 673 -25.39 4.93 32.88
N VAL A 674 -24.79 3.84 32.41
CA VAL A 674 -25.52 2.67 31.92
C VAL A 674 -25.72 1.71 33.07
N ASP A 675 -26.98 1.55 33.47
CA ASP A 675 -27.36 0.49 34.39
C ASP A 675 -27.27 -0.87 33.68
N LEU A 676 -26.26 -1.67 34.06
CA LEU A 676 -26.00 -2.98 33.49
C LEU A 676 -27.07 -4.02 33.91
N GLU A 677 -27.75 -3.82 35.04
CA GLU A 677 -28.77 -4.74 35.54
C GLU A 677 -30.08 -4.59 34.76
N ALA A 678 -30.35 -3.41 34.19
CA ALA A 678 -31.54 -3.11 33.41
C ALA A 678 -31.38 -3.31 31.89
N LEU A 679 -30.28 -3.91 31.42
CA LEU A 679 -30.04 -4.13 29.98
C LEU A 679 -31.11 -5.01 29.32
N GLY A 680 -31.65 -5.99 30.04
CA GLY A 680 -32.70 -6.87 29.55
C GLY A 680 -34.02 -6.16 29.23
N GLU A 681 -34.26 -4.98 29.81
CA GLU A 681 -35.45 -4.16 29.55
C GLU A 681 -35.30 -3.28 28.30
N ARG A 682 -34.08 -3.15 27.76
CA ARG A 682 -33.79 -2.29 26.61
C ARG A 682 -34.19 -2.94 25.28
N THR A 683 -34.52 -2.11 24.30
CA THR A 683 -34.79 -2.55 22.93
C THR A 683 -33.50 -3.00 22.22
N THR A 684 -33.64 -3.76 21.13
CA THR A 684 -32.49 -4.20 20.32
C THR A 684 -31.70 -3.01 19.77
N GLU A 685 -32.39 -1.95 19.31
CA GLU A 685 -31.75 -0.73 18.82
C GLU A 685 -30.92 -0.02 19.90
N GLU A 686 -31.45 0.07 21.13
CA GLU A 686 -30.72 0.64 22.27
C GLU A 686 -29.49 -0.19 22.65
N LEU A 687 -29.58 -1.52 22.60
CA LEU A 687 -28.44 -2.39 22.87
C LEU A 687 -27.38 -2.32 21.76
N LEU A 688 -27.79 -2.21 20.50
CA LEU A 688 -26.88 -2.01 19.37
C LEU A 688 -26.09 -0.70 19.53
N ALA A 689 -26.73 0.38 20.02
CA ALA A 689 -26.03 1.63 20.33
C ALA A 689 -25.00 1.48 21.47
N LEU A 690 -25.23 0.56 22.42
CA LEU A 690 -24.31 0.29 23.53
C LEU A 690 -23.10 -0.56 23.15
N LEU A 691 -23.05 -1.16 21.95
CA LEU A 691 -21.91 -1.95 21.47
C LEU A 691 -20.61 -1.14 21.33
N GLU A 692 -20.70 0.18 21.23
CA GLU A 692 -19.53 1.07 21.20
C GLU A 692 -19.17 1.62 22.60
N HIS A 693 -20.03 1.43 23.60
CA HIS A 693 -19.83 1.99 24.95
C HIS A 693 -18.80 1.17 25.75
N PRO A 694 -17.68 1.75 26.22
CA PRO A 694 -16.59 1.00 26.84
C PRO A 694 -17.00 0.14 28.05
N GLY A 695 -17.85 0.65 28.92
CA GLY A 695 -18.32 -0.08 30.11
C GLY A 695 -19.49 -1.03 29.89
N ALA A 696 -20.14 -1.01 28.72
CA ALA A 696 -21.40 -1.74 28.49
C ALA A 696 -21.36 -2.64 27.25
N ARG A 697 -20.41 -2.46 26.32
CA ARG A 697 -20.35 -3.15 25.03
C ARG A 697 -20.37 -4.66 25.13
N ALA A 698 -19.63 -5.25 26.07
CA ALA A 698 -19.62 -6.70 26.24
C ALA A 698 -20.96 -7.21 26.82
N ALA A 699 -21.51 -6.53 27.84
CA ALA A 699 -22.79 -6.90 28.43
C ALA A 699 -23.96 -6.74 27.44
N ALA A 700 -23.95 -5.67 26.64
CA ALA A 700 -24.91 -5.44 25.57
C ALA A 700 -24.79 -6.51 24.46
N ALA A 701 -23.57 -6.87 24.05
CA ALA A 701 -23.34 -7.95 23.10
C ALA A 701 -23.86 -9.29 23.63
N GLU A 702 -23.62 -9.59 24.91
CA GLU A 702 -24.10 -10.80 25.56
C GLU A 702 -25.63 -10.89 25.62
N GLU A 703 -26.30 -9.78 25.92
CA GLU A 703 -27.74 -9.66 25.94
C GLU A 703 -28.33 -9.80 24.52
N LEU A 704 -27.74 -9.14 23.52
CA LEU A 704 -28.14 -9.27 22.12
C LEU A 704 -28.03 -10.72 21.63
N LEU A 705 -26.89 -11.38 21.89
CA LEU A 705 -26.70 -12.80 21.57
C LEU A 705 -27.62 -13.71 22.40
N GLY A 706 -28.14 -13.24 23.53
CA GLY A 706 -29.13 -13.92 24.36
C GLY A 706 -30.54 -13.95 23.77
N ARG A 707 -30.85 -13.05 22.83
CA ARG A 707 -32.15 -12.94 22.17
C ARG A 707 -32.32 -13.88 20.98
N ASP A 708 -31.27 -14.62 20.64
CA ASP A 708 -31.23 -15.61 19.55
C ASP A 708 -31.64 -15.04 18.17
N ASP A 709 -31.43 -13.75 17.96
CA ASP A 709 -31.62 -13.08 16.67
C ASP A 709 -30.30 -13.08 15.86
N ALA A 710 -30.31 -13.74 14.69
CA ALA A 710 -29.11 -13.84 13.86
C ALA A 710 -28.69 -12.51 13.21
N GLU A 711 -29.59 -11.54 13.06
CA GLU A 711 -29.28 -10.25 12.43
C GLU A 711 -28.28 -9.43 13.27
N VAL A 712 -28.20 -9.70 14.58
CA VAL A 712 -27.28 -9.00 15.50
C VAL A 712 -25.83 -9.49 15.38
N LEU A 713 -25.58 -10.62 14.72
CA LEU A 713 -24.24 -11.22 14.62
C LEU A 713 -23.23 -10.31 13.93
N GLY A 714 -23.63 -9.67 12.82
CA GLY A 714 -22.79 -8.71 12.10
C GLY A 714 -22.38 -7.51 12.99
N PRO A 715 -23.35 -6.76 13.54
CA PRO A 715 -23.06 -5.66 14.47
C PRO A 715 -22.22 -6.07 15.68
N VAL A 716 -22.55 -7.19 16.33
CA VAL A 716 -21.79 -7.67 17.51
C VAL A 716 -20.36 -8.00 17.12
N PHE A 717 -20.12 -8.70 16.01
CA PHE A 717 -18.76 -9.08 15.66
C PHE A 717 -17.91 -7.90 15.16
N ARG A 718 -18.54 -6.89 14.53
CA ARG A 718 -17.87 -5.60 14.29
C ARG A 718 -17.40 -4.93 15.58
N ALA A 719 -18.20 -4.99 16.64
CA ALA A 719 -17.80 -4.49 17.96
C ALA A 719 -16.69 -5.35 18.60
N VAL A 720 -16.78 -6.69 18.48
CA VAL A 720 -15.76 -7.64 18.97
C VAL A 720 -14.37 -7.34 18.41
N ARG A 721 -14.26 -6.89 17.15
CA ARG A 721 -12.97 -6.48 16.54
C ARG A 721 -12.28 -5.36 17.31
N LYS A 722 -13.06 -4.46 17.91
CA LYS A 722 -12.57 -3.35 18.73
C LYS A 722 -12.36 -3.73 20.19
N MET A 723 -13.02 -4.77 20.70
CA MET A 723 -12.96 -5.14 22.11
C MET A 723 -11.53 -5.49 22.59
N PRO A 724 -11.23 -5.26 23.88
CA PRO A 724 -10.05 -5.82 24.53
C PRO A 724 -10.17 -7.34 24.69
N ARG A 725 -9.03 -7.98 24.95
CA ARG A 725 -8.88 -9.45 24.96
C ARG A 725 -9.87 -10.16 25.90
N ASP A 726 -10.12 -9.61 27.09
CA ASP A 726 -11.01 -10.20 28.09
C ASP A 726 -12.48 -10.16 27.67
N GLU A 727 -12.91 -9.08 27.02
CA GLU A 727 -14.27 -8.95 26.50
C GLU A 727 -14.51 -9.89 25.31
N VAL A 728 -13.53 -10.04 24.41
CA VAL A 728 -13.60 -11.03 23.31
C VAL A 728 -13.79 -12.44 23.84
N LEU A 729 -13.08 -12.82 24.92
CA LEU A 729 -13.24 -14.14 25.55
C LEU A 729 -14.64 -14.36 26.15
N ARG A 730 -15.32 -13.28 26.56
CA ARG A 730 -16.67 -13.34 27.12
C ARG A 730 -17.75 -13.47 26.04
N VAL A 731 -17.58 -12.74 24.93
CA VAL A 731 -18.58 -12.60 23.87
C VAL A 731 -18.42 -13.66 22.77
N ALA A 732 -17.20 -13.87 22.26
CA ALA A 732 -16.98 -14.70 21.07
C ALA A 732 -17.47 -16.16 21.21
N PRO A 733 -17.29 -16.86 22.35
CA PRO A 733 -17.82 -18.21 22.52
C PRO A 733 -19.35 -18.29 22.40
N ARG A 734 -20.09 -17.24 22.76
CA ARG A 734 -21.55 -17.24 22.76
C ARG A 734 -22.14 -17.32 21.36
N VAL A 735 -21.40 -16.86 20.35
CA VAL A 735 -21.77 -16.91 18.93
C VAL A 735 -21.98 -18.35 18.45
N LEU A 736 -21.37 -19.35 19.11
CA LEU A 736 -21.51 -20.75 18.74
C LEU A 736 -22.95 -21.28 18.79
N ARG A 737 -23.83 -20.67 19.60
CA ARG A 737 -25.25 -21.06 19.65
C ARG A 737 -26.00 -20.84 18.32
N PHE A 738 -25.50 -19.94 17.47
CA PHE A 738 -26.13 -19.60 16.19
C PHE A 738 -25.75 -20.56 15.06
N GLY A 739 -24.83 -21.51 15.31
CA GLY A 739 -24.47 -22.51 14.31
C GLY A 739 -23.96 -21.88 13.02
N GLU A 740 -24.47 -22.35 11.88
CA GLU A 740 -24.04 -21.89 10.55
C GLU A 740 -24.36 -20.42 10.27
N ALA A 741 -25.36 -19.82 10.92
CA ALA A 741 -25.71 -18.41 10.77
C ALA A 741 -24.56 -17.48 11.21
N ALA A 742 -23.67 -17.95 12.09
CA ALA A 742 -22.49 -17.20 12.51
C ALA A 742 -21.35 -17.15 11.50
N ALA A 743 -21.36 -17.95 10.43
CA ALA A 743 -20.13 -18.08 9.65
C ALA A 743 -19.71 -16.79 8.95
N ASP A 744 -20.63 -15.97 8.46
CA ASP A 744 -20.24 -14.75 7.72
C ASP A 744 -19.53 -13.77 8.66
N ALA A 745 -20.07 -13.58 9.87
CA ALA A 745 -19.42 -12.80 10.91
C ALA A 745 -18.05 -13.39 11.32
N LEU A 746 -17.98 -14.71 11.57
CA LEU A 746 -16.74 -15.36 11.98
C LEU A 746 -15.66 -15.36 10.88
N ILE A 747 -16.05 -15.55 9.61
CA ILE A 747 -15.14 -15.47 8.46
C ILE A 747 -14.59 -14.04 8.33
N ASP A 748 -15.44 -13.02 8.47
CA ASP A 748 -15.01 -11.62 8.48
C ASP A 748 -13.95 -11.34 9.57
N GLY A 749 -14.15 -11.81 10.81
CA GLY A 749 -13.16 -11.58 11.86
C GLY A 749 -11.86 -12.38 11.74
N LEU A 750 -11.73 -13.33 10.80
CA LEU A 750 -10.41 -13.83 10.41
C LEU A 750 -9.54 -12.73 9.79
N GLY A 751 -10.14 -11.64 9.29
CA GLY A 751 -9.48 -10.44 8.79
C GLY A 751 -9.30 -9.33 9.83
N ALA A 752 -9.59 -9.56 11.11
CA ALA A 752 -9.43 -8.55 12.16
C ALA A 752 -7.97 -8.11 12.34
N LYS A 753 -7.73 -6.85 12.72
CA LYS A 753 -6.37 -6.32 12.97
C LYS A 753 -5.73 -6.96 14.20
N LYS A 754 -6.53 -7.29 15.23
CA LYS A 754 -6.04 -7.89 16.48
C LYS A 754 -5.89 -9.41 16.38
N THR A 755 -4.73 -9.92 16.78
CA THR A 755 -4.35 -11.35 16.73
C THR A 755 -5.33 -12.25 17.48
N PHE A 756 -5.75 -11.87 18.69
CA PHE A 756 -6.67 -12.67 19.51
C PHE A 756 -8.11 -12.71 18.98
N VAL A 757 -8.54 -11.70 18.21
CA VAL A 757 -9.85 -11.73 17.53
C VAL A 757 -9.82 -12.75 16.40
N ARG A 758 -8.76 -12.76 15.58
CA ARG A 758 -8.55 -13.77 14.54
C ARG A 758 -8.49 -15.18 15.13
N GLN A 759 -7.80 -15.34 16.25
CA GLN A 759 -7.74 -16.60 16.99
C GLN A 759 -9.14 -17.04 17.46
N ALA A 760 -9.91 -16.15 18.11
CA ALA A 760 -11.28 -16.46 18.56
C ALA A 760 -12.20 -16.88 17.40
N ALA A 761 -12.12 -16.16 16.27
CA ALA A 761 -12.86 -16.49 15.07
C ALA A 761 -12.48 -17.88 14.52
N ALA A 762 -11.17 -18.19 14.43
CA ALA A 762 -10.70 -19.48 13.97
C ALA A 762 -11.15 -20.63 14.90
N LEU A 763 -11.04 -20.44 16.23
CA LEU A 763 -11.51 -21.41 17.22
C LEU A 763 -13.02 -21.67 17.07
N ALA A 764 -13.82 -20.60 16.98
CA ALA A 764 -15.27 -20.72 16.83
C ALA A 764 -15.66 -21.46 15.53
N LEU A 765 -15.03 -21.14 14.41
CA LEU A 765 -15.23 -21.83 13.13
C LEU A 765 -14.85 -23.31 13.20
N GLY A 766 -13.79 -23.63 13.95
CA GLY A 766 -13.34 -24.99 14.21
C GLY A 766 -14.35 -25.81 15.02
N GLU A 767 -14.96 -25.22 16.04
CA GLU A 767 -15.98 -25.88 16.86
C GLU A 767 -17.31 -26.07 16.10
N LEU A 768 -17.70 -25.10 15.27
CA LEU A 768 -18.89 -25.22 14.41
C LEU A 768 -18.71 -26.19 13.24
N LYS A 769 -17.47 -26.64 12.96
CA LYS A 769 -17.14 -27.53 11.84
C LYS A 769 -17.57 -27.01 10.47
N LEU A 770 -17.52 -25.69 10.27
CA LEU A 770 -18.02 -25.07 9.03
C LEU A 770 -17.05 -25.29 7.88
N ARG A 771 -17.48 -26.04 6.85
CA ARG A 771 -16.64 -26.31 5.68
C ARG A 771 -16.36 -25.05 4.85
N ARG A 772 -17.30 -24.08 4.82
CA ARG A 772 -17.12 -22.82 4.08
C ARG A 772 -15.96 -21.96 4.60
N SER A 773 -15.50 -22.17 5.83
CA SER A 773 -14.34 -21.44 6.38
C SER A 773 -12.98 -22.03 6.01
N ILE A 774 -12.92 -23.21 5.38
CA ILE A 774 -11.64 -23.88 5.06
C ILE A 774 -10.75 -22.99 4.19
N ALA A 775 -11.28 -22.40 3.11
CA ALA A 775 -10.49 -21.52 2.25
C ALA A 775 -10.02 -20.25 2.97
N PRO A 776 -10.88 -19.51 3.71
CA PRO A 776 -10.46 -18.42 4.59
C PRO A 776 -9.37 -18.81 5.61
N LEU A 777 -9.51 -19.95 6.27
CA LEU A 777 -8.54 -20.45 7.26
C LEU A 777 -7.20 -20.82 6.62
N VAL A 778 -7.21 -21.41 5.41
CA VAL A 778 -5.97 -21.67 4.66
C VAL A 778 -5.29 -20.36 4.24
N HIS A 779 -6.06 -19.34 3.87
CA HIS A 779 -5.50 -18.01 3.60
C HIS A 779 -4.88 -17.39 4.86
N LEU A 780 -5.56 -17.47 6.01
CA LEU A 780 -5.04 -17.00 7.28
C LEU A 780 -3.77 -17.78 7.69
N LEU A 781 -3.73 -19.10 7.51
CA LEU A 781 -2.55 -19.92 7.75
C LEU A 781 -1.33 -19.39 6.97
N GLN A 782 -1.51 -18.93 5.73
CA GLN A 782 -0.41 -18.40 4.90
C GLN A 782 0.03 -17.00 5.30
N THR A 783 -0.90 -16.15 5.74
CA THR A 783 -0.69 -14.70 5.90
C THR A 783 -0.48 -14.26 7.35
N GLU A 784 -0.85 -15.08 8.33
CA GLU A 784 -0.80 -14.73 9.75
C GLU A 784 0.65 -14.44 10.20
N PRO A 785 0.93 -13.23 10.72
CA PRO A 785 2.28 -12.87 11.18
C PRO A 785 2.63 -13.42 12.57
N SER A 786 1.64 -13.70 13.42
CA SER A 786 1.85 -14.16 14.81
C SER A 786 1.75 -15.67 14.97
N ASP A 787 2.10 -16.20 16.14
CA ASP A 787 2.03 -17.64 16.46
C ASP A 787 0.61 -18.24 16.43
N VAL A 788 -0.43 -17.43 16.22
CA VAL A 788 -1.82 -17.87 16.00
C VAL A 788 -1.96 -18.83 14.83
N TRP A 789 -1.05 -18.81 13.84
CA TRP A 789 -1.07 -19.76 12.72
C TRP A 789 -1.02 -21.23 13.17
N ARG A 790 -0.41 -21.53 14.33
CA ARG A 790 -0.39 -22.89 14.91
C ARG A 790 -1.78 -23.35 15.32
N GLU A 791 -2.59 -22.44 15.87
CA GLU A 791 -4.00 -22.72 16.19
C GLU A 791 -4.85 -22.86 14.93
N VAL A 792 -4.60 -22.03 13.90
CA VAL A 792 -5.27 -22.17 12.61
C VAL A 792 -4.96 -23.52 11.97
N ALA A 793 -3.70 -23.98 12.04
CA ALA A 793 -3.29 -25.31 11.58
C ALA A 793 -4.01 -26.43 12.34
N ARG A 794 -4.11 -26.33 13.67
CA ARG A 794 -4.88 -27.26 14.49
C ARG A 794 -6.36 -27.28 14.10
N VAL A 795 -6.99 -26.12 13.98
CA VAL A 795 -8.40 -25.96 13.58
C VAL A 795 -8.64 -26.60 12.21
N LEU A 796 -7.76 -26.38 11.22
CA LEU A 796 -7.86 -27.02 9.91
C LEU A 796 -7.79 -28.55 10.00
N GLY A 797 -6.98 -29.09 10.92
CA GLY A 797 -6.94 -30.51 11.26
C GLY A 797 -8.24 -31.02 11.87
N GLU A 798 -8.87 -30.23 12.72
CA GLU A 798 -10.16 -30.56 13.33
C GLU A 798 -11.37 -30.47 12.38
N LEU A 799 -11.26 -29.70 11.30
CA LEU A 799 -12.22 -29.72 10.17
C LEU A 799 -12.07 -31.00 9.32
N GLY A 800 -10.94 -31.70 9.46
CA GLY A 800 -10.72 -33.03 8.91
C GLY A 800 -10.53 -33.08 7.41
N GLY A 801 -10.89 -34.23 6.82
CA GLY A 801 -10.52 -34.58 5.45
C GLY A 801 -11.07 -33.67 4.33
N SER A 802 -11.96 -32.72 4.62
CA SER A 802 -12.37 -31.67 3.70
C SER A 802 -11.30 -30.60 3.49
N SER A 803 -10.42 -30.37 4.47
CA SER A 803 -9.33 -29.39 4.39
C SER A 803 -8.23 -29.79 3.40
N VAL A 804 -8.05 -31.10 3.17
CA VAL A 804 -6.96 -31.68 2.38
C VAL A 804 -6.89 -31.09 0.97
N ARG A 805 -8.02 -31.01 0.26
CA ARG A 805 -8.03 -30.52 -1.14
C ARG A 805 -7.57 -29.07 -1.25
N VAL A 806 -8.04 -28.22 -0.34
CA VAL A 806 -7.72 -26.78 -0.34
C VAL A 806 -6.27 -26.56 0.07
N LEU A 807 -5.79 -27.29 1.09
CA LEU A 807 -4.37 -27.27 1.49
C LEU A 807 -3.47 -27.72 0.34
N VAL A 808 -3.77 -28.82 -0.34
CA VAL A 808 -2.98 -29.30 -1.48
C VAL A 808 -2.90 -28.24 -2.58
N ARG A 809 -4.00 -27.52 -2.88
CA ARG A 809 -3.98 -26.42 -3.84
C ARG A 809 -3.03 -25.30 -3.39
N ALA A 810 -3.09 -24.90 -2.12
CA ALA A 810 -2.22 -23.86 -1.56
C ALA A 810 -0.75 -24.29 -1.44
N MET A 811 -0.46 -25.59 -1.27
CA MET A 811 0.90 -26.13 -1.19
C MET A 811 1.62 -26.20 -2.54
N LYS A 812 0.88 -26.20 -3.66
CA LYS A 812 1.48 -26.18 -5.00
C LYS A 812 2.19 -24.86 -5.30
N ASP A 813 1.71 -23.77 -4.72
CA ASP A 813 2.28 -22.42 -4.79
C ASP A 813 2.18 -21.75 -3.41
N PRO A 814 3.08 -22.11 -2.47
CA PRO A 814 2.99 -21.68 -1.08
C PRO A 814 3.40 -20.22 -0.94
N LYS A 815 2.43 -19.35 -0.63
CA LYS A 815 2.67 -17.93 -0.31
C LYS A 815 3.25 -17.67 1.09
N GLY A 816 3.51 -18.72 1.88
CA GLY A 816 4.01 -18.66 3.25
C GLY A 816 4.91 -19.85 3.59
N PRO A 817 5.52 -19.89 4.78
CA PRO A 817 6.51 -20.92 5.15
C PRO A 817 5.96 -22.34 5.04
N GLU A 818 6.74 -23.27 4.45
CA GLU A 818 6.34 -24.67 4.25
C GLU A 818 5.96 -25.37 5.57
N GLU A 819 6.63 -25.02 6.68
CA GLU A 819 6.36 -25.54 8.02
C GLU A 819 4.90 -25.44 8.44
N ARG A 820 4.19 -24.39 8.03
CA ARG A 820 2.78 -24.18 8.38
C ARG A 820 1.88 -25.25 7.80
N PHE A 821 2.13 -25.63 6.55
CA PHE A 821 1.42 -26.73 5.88
C PHE A 821 1.81 -28.07 6.48
N VAL A 822 3.08 -28.26 6.83
CA VAL A 822 3.58 -29.47 7.47
C VAL A 822 2.88 -29.71 8.81
N GLN A 823 2.72 -28.67 9.64
CA GLN A 823 2.00 -28.78 10.91
C GLN A 823 0.50 -29.02 10.72
N ALA A 824 -0.15 -28.32 9.77
CA ALA A 824 -1.56 -28.55 9.45
C ALA A 824 -1.82 -29.99 8.96
N LEU A 825 -0.94 -30.54 8.12
CA LEU A 825 -0.99 -31.95 7.72
C LEU A 825 -0.75 -32.89 8.90
N GLY A 826 0.13 -32.53 9.84
CA GLY A 826 0.34 -33.26 11.09
C GLY A 826 -0.95 -33.43 11.89
N HIS A 827 -1.70 -32.34 12.10
CA HIS A 827 -3.03 -32.39 12.74
C HIS A 827 -4.06 -33.17 11.90
N LEU A 828 -4.03 -33.05 10.56
CA LEU A 828 -4.91 -33.83 9.68
C LEU A 828 -4.63 -35.34 9.69
N ARG A 829 -3.45 -35.79 10.13
CA ARG A 829 -3.20 -37.23 10.26
C ARG A 829 -4.06 -37.86 11.36
N GLU A 830 -4.47 -37.10 12.38
CA GLU A 830 -5.39 -37.61 13.41
C GLU A 830 -6.79 -37.87 12.86
N THR A 831 -7.26 -37.02 11.93
CA THR A 831 -8.66 -37.00 11.48
C THR A 831 -8.84 -37.55 10.06
N ALA A 832 -7.78 -37.60 9.26
CA ALA A 832 -7.82 -37.92 7.83
C ALA A 832 -6.55 -38.65 7.34
N GLU A 833 -5.98 -39.54 8.17
CA GLU A 833 -4.72 -40.27 7.91
C GLU A 833 -4.59 -40.81 6.49
N LYS A 834 -5.57 -41.57 5.98
CA LYS A 834 -5.53 -42.17 4.64
C LYS A 834 -5.31 -41.13 3.54
N LYS A 835 -5.98 -39.97 3.64
CA LYS A 835 -5.85 -38.89 2.65
C LYS A 835 -4.48 -38.23 2.71
N VAL A 836 -3.92 -38.05 3.90
CA VAL A 836 -2.59 -37.43 4.08
C VAL A 836 -1.48 -38.39 3.64
N VAL A 837 -1.57 -39.68 3.98
CA VAL A 837 -0.61 -40.71 3.52
C VAL A 837 -0.60 -40.81 1.99
N GLY A 838 -1.77 -40.69 1.34
CA GLY A 838 -1.85 -40.65 -0.12
C GLY A 838 -1.08 -39.47 -0.76
N LEU A 839 -0.76 -38.42 -0.01
CA LEU A 839 0.03 -37.29 -0.51
C LEU A 839 1.54 -37.55 -0.53
N GLU A 840 2.03 -38.60 0.15
CA GLU A 840 3.45 -38.95 0.22
C GLU A 840 4.02 -39.38 -1.15
N ASP A 841 3.13 -39.78 -2.07
CA ASP A 841 3.46 -40.12 -3.46
C ASP A 841 2.82 -39.17 -4.48
N HIS A 842 2.44 -37.96 -4.06
CA HIS A 842 1.84 -36.96 -4.93
C HIS A 842 2.81 -36.48 -6.03
N ALA A 843 2.30 -36.26 -7.25
CA ALA A 843 3.11 -35.86 -8.41
C ALA A 843 3.83 -34.51 -8.25
N ASN A 844 3.20 -33.56 -7.55
CA ASN A 844 3.85 -32.28 -7.21
C ASN A 844 4.87 -32.47 -6.08
N ALA A 845 6.13 -32.11 -6.35
CA ALA A 845 7.26 -32.31 -5.44
C ALA A 845 7.15 -31.57 -4.11
N ALA A 846 6.55 -30.36 -4.08
CA ALA A 846 6.35 -29.61 -2.84
C ALA A 846 5.33 -30.31 -1.94
N VAL A 847 4.19 -30.73 -2.51
CA VAL A 847 3.15 -31.48 -1.80
C VAL A 847 3.72 -32.77 -1.18
N LYS A 848 4.46 -33.54 -1.98
CA LYS A 848 5.12 -34.77 -1.52
C LYS A 848 6.09 -34.52 -0.36
N ARG A 849 6.97 -33.52 -0.49
CA ARG A 849 7.97 -33.18 0.54
C ARG A 849 7.31 -32.79 1.86
N MET A 850 6.31 -31.92 1.82
CA MET A 850 5.59 -31.47 3.02
C MET A 850 4.77 -32.61 3.66
N ALA A 851 4.15 -33.47 2.84
CA ALA A 851 3.44 -34.65 3.33
C ALA A 851 4.37 -35.61 4.08
N LEU A 852 5.55 -35.92 3.53
CA LEU A 852 6.56 -36.74 4.19
C LEU A 852 7.08 -36.09 5.49
N ALA A 853 7.32 -34.77 5.47
CA ALA A 853 7.77 -34.04 6.66
C ALA A 853 6.73 -34.04 7.79
N SER A 854 5.42 -34.09 7.48
CA SER A 854 4.36 -34.08 8.49
C SER A 854 4.29 -35.33 9.36
N VAL A 855 4.95 -36.43 8.95
CA VAL A 855 4.98 -37.69 9.72
C VAL A 855 5.56 -37.47 11.12
N THR A 856 6.58 -36.62 11.26
CA THR A 856 7.23 -36.33 12.55
C THR A 856 6.40 -35.42 13.45
N GLN A 857 5.33 -34.81 12.93
CA GLN A 857 4.48 -33.85 13.65
C GLN A 857 3.30 -34.51 14.38
N ARG A 858 3.08 -35.82 14.23
CA ARG A 858 1.90 -36.50 14.79
C ARG A 858 1.79 -36.34 16.31
N GLN A 859 2.86 -36.67 17.04
CA GLN A 859 2.84 -36.60 18.50
C GLN A 859 2.68 -35.15 18.98
N VAL A 860 3.35 -34.20 18.31
CA VAL A 860 3.23 -32.77 18.60
C VAL A 860 1.80 -32.28 18.36
N ALA A 861 1.13 -32.77 17.31
CA ALA A 861 -0.25 -32.43 17.00
C ALA A 861 -1.24 -32.93 18.08
N GLU A 862 -1.07 -34.19 18.51
CA GLU A 862 -1.92 -34.82 19.55
C GLU A 862 -1.77 -34.07 20.89
N GLU A 863 -0.53 -33.77 21.29
CA GLU A 863 -0.23 -33.01 22.51
C GLU A 863 -0.77 -31.57 22.43
N ALA A 864 -0.58 -30.88 21.30
CA ALA A 864 -1.05 -29.51 21.11
C ALA A 864 -2.59 -29.42 21.21
N ARG A 865 -3.31 -30.41 20.67
CA ARG A 865 -4.78 -30.45 20.75
C ARG A 865 -5.28 -30.67 22.18
N ALA A 866 -4.67 -31.61 22.90
CA ALA A 866 -5.01 -31.85 24.31
C ALA A 866 -4.77 -30.59 25.16
N ARG A 867 -3.59 -29.97 24.99
CA ARG A 867 -3.23 -28.74 25.71
C ARG A 867 -4.18 -27.59 25.43
N ALA A 868 -4.57 -27.39 24.17
CA ALA A 868 -5.52 -26.33 23.79
C ALA A 868 -6.87 -26.48 24.51
N ARG A 869 -7.34 -27.72 24.74
CA ARG A 869 -8.59 -28.02 25.44
C ARG A 869 -8.49 -27.99 26.98
N GLY A 870 -7.34 -27.60 27.54
CA GLY A 870 -7.16 -27.38 28.98
C GLY A 870 -6.25 -28.39 29.67
N ASP A 871 -5.65 -29.35 28.95
CA ASP A 871 -4.72 -30.31 29.57
C ASP A 871 -3.36 -29.63 29.85
N GLY A 872 -3.07 -29.41 31.13
CA GLY A 872 -1.80 -28.83 31.59
C GLY A 872 -1.77 -27.29 31.54
N GLU A 873 -0.70 -26.72 32.10
CA GLU A 873 -0.55 -25.26 32.20
C GLU A 873 -0.07 -24.65 30.85
N ALA A 874 -0.67 -23.52 30.47
CA ALA A 874 -0.21 -22.76 29.31
C ALA A 874 1.21 -22.17 29.49
N GLY A 875 1.63 -21.93 30.73
CA GLY A 875 2.91 -21.27 31.03
C GLY A 875 2.94 -19.84 30.49
N GLU A 876 4.01 -19.49 29.77
CA GLU A 876 4.20 -18.17 29.15
C GLU A 876 3.63 -18.08 27.72
N ASP A 877 2.98 -19.13 27.18
CA ASP A 877 2.42 -19.12 25.83
C ASP A 877 1.08 -18.36 25.78
N PRO A 878 1.03 -17.14 25.20
CA PRO A 878 -0.18 -16.33 25.20
C PRO A 878 -1.26 -16.87 24.26
N VAL A 879 -0.89 -17.62 23.22
CA VAL A 879 -1.80 -18.21 22.24
C VAL A 879 -2.50 -19.40 22.89
N LEU A 880 -1.73 -20.29 23.50
CA LEU A 880 -2.28 -21.44 24.21
C LEU A 880 -3.17 -21.02 25.39
N ALA A 881 -2.72 -20.02 26.18
CA ALA A 881 -3.53 -19.48 27.28
C ALA A 881 -4.86 -18.90 26.79
N PHE A 882 -4.89 -18.27 25.60
CA PHE A 882 -6.14 -17.80 24.99
C PHE A 882 -7.06 -18.97 24.61
N SER A 883 -6.53 -19.99 23.93
CA SER A 883 -7.30 -21.18 23.54
C SER A 883 -7.91 -21.87 24.76
N GLN A 884 -7.13 -22.07 25.82
CA GLN A 884 -7.61 -22.67 27.07
C GLN A 884 -8.72 -21.83 27.72
N ALA A 885 -8.56 -20.51 27.76
CA ALA A 885 -9.59 -19.62 28.30
C ALA A 885 -10.87 -19.64 27.45
N PHE A 886 -10.75 -19.66 26.12
CA PHE A 886 -11.88 -19.75 25.19
C PHE A 886 -12.68 -21.04 25.41
N TYR A 887 -12.00 -22.19 25.52
CA TYR A 887 -12.64 -23.48 25.79
C TYR A 887 -13.17 -23.60 27.22
N GLY A 888 -12.50 -22.98 28.19
CA GLY A 888 -13.01 -22.88 29.56
C GLY A 888 -14.34 -22.12 29.63
N ALA A 889 -14.43 -20.99 28.95
CA ALA A 889 -15.66 -20.19 28.84
C ALA A 889 -16.82 -20.98 28.18
N LEU A 890 -16.51 -21.88 27.24
CA LEU A 890 -17.50 -22.80 26.67
C LEU A 890 -18.02 -23.81 27.69
N GLY A 891 -17.12 -24.41 28.48
CA GLY A 891 -17.48 -25.40 29.50
C GLY A 891 -18.33 -24.83 30.64
N GLU A 892 -18.09 -23.58 31.03
CA GLU A 892 -18.88 -22.89 32.05
C GLU A 892 -20.31 -22.56 31.56
N GLY A 893 -20.49 -22.28 30.26
CA GLY A 893 -21.79 -22.01 29.64
C GLY A 893 -22.72 -23.22 29.51
N GLU A 894 -22.18 -24.43 29.32
CA GLU A 894 -22.96 -25.68 29.31
C GLU A 894 -23.50 -26.07 30.69
N GLY A 895 -22.85 -25.62 31.77
CA GLY A 895 -23.30 -25.83 33.15
C GLY A 895 -24.57 -25.05 33.50
N ALA A 896 -24.79 -23.88 32.89
CA ALA A 896 -25.95 -23.03 33.13
C ALA A 896 -27.19 -23.42 32.30
N THR A 897 -27.00 -24.06 31.14
CA THR A 897 -28.10 -24.44 30.22
C THR A 897 -28.68 -25.83 30.48
N LYS A 898 -27.96 -26.72 31.18
CA LYS A 898 -28.52 -28.02 31.65
C LYS A 898 -29.55 -27.90 32.79
N GLY A 899 -29.84 -26.68 33.26
CA GLY A 899 -30.84 -26.41 34.30
C GLY A 899 -32.30 -26.33 33.84
N SER A 900 -32.60 -26.23 32.53
CA SER A 900 -33.98 -26.02 32.05
C SER A 900 -34.52 -27.02 31.01
N ALA A 901 -33.71 -27.94 30.49
CA ALA A 901 -34.17 -29.00 29.58
C ALA A 901 -34.33 -30.33 30.32
N GLY A 902 -35.32 -30.41 31.21
CA GLY A 902 -35.68 -31.62 31.93
C GLY A 902 -37.15 -31.98 31.76
N VAL A 903 -37.62 -32.30 30.55
CA VAL A 903 -38.89 -33.02 30.33
C VAL A 903 -38.86 -33.82 29.01
N ALA A 904 -39.09 -35.14 29.15
CA ALA A 904 -39.54 -36.13 28.15
C ALA A 904 -38.54 -36.52 27.02
N GLU A 905 -38.31 -37.78 26.64
CA GLU A 905 -39.23 -38.93 26.60
C GLU A 905 -38.52 -40.28 26.92
N THR A 906 -39.36 -41.17 27.45
CA THR A 906 -39.28 -42.64 27.42
C THR A 906 -39.19 -43.23 26.02
#